data_AF-A0A8S1AYG4-F1
#
_entry.id   AF-A0A8S1AYG4-F1
#
_cell.length_a   1.000
_cell.length_b   1.000
_cell.length_c   1.000
_cell.angle_alpha   90.00
_cell.angle_beta   90.00
_cell.angle_gamma   90.00
#
_symmetry.space_group_name_H-M   'P 1'
#
loop_
_entity.id
_entity.type
_entity.pdbx_description
1 polymer ?
#
loop_
_entity_poly.entity_id
_entity_poly.type
_entity_poly.pdbx_seq_one_letter_code
_entity_poly.pdbx_strand_id
1 'polypeptide(L)'
;MDTSTSVKKRLKKKPNNEVSELETDSYLEKSINNGQEVILPDESEMVSEDIPNLKEVVKGSSGVYLHLQINLVFVGLLALALSTRLPNLGEPSYVVFDELHYGRYVSLYTKGIFFFDAHPPLGKQLLYLAGRAAGFDGNFTFDRIGTPYTENVPVAALRLIPALAGSFLVPVTYELMLELSFYHWTAALAGVLVLFENCFLAQSRFMLLESIQILFGLCGVLCAIKSTRRNGLASVVWLCIAALSLGCCFSVKYSGLYSYFLAIFLVGRQMWRRIGHSESGVRLLLSTLWRAMILTGIPLILYVTVFYAHLAMLPNAGPHDSVMTSAFQASLQGGLASITRGQPLHVAHGSQITLRHAHGRTCWLHSHAHVYPVRYADGRGSSHQQQVTCYSFKDVNNWWIVKRPDQPSLAVSRPPDAIRHGDVVQIVHGITSRALNSHDVAAPVSPQAQEVSCYIDYNVSMSAQNLWRVDIVNRDSEDATWDSIRSMVRLIHVNSGSCLRFSGRQLPSWGFHQHEVVADKILTHEDTVWNVEEHRYTKAEDRKERERELVSAEMIPTATTELTFWEKFAELQYKMIAHAPDAPQGHMFASEPSEWPLLVRSIAYWLSPNSNAQIHLIGNLITWYTGSISVLLYSSLLAVYAIRQRRKFTDLSPMALQRFYDAGYILFLARRIKKVFVCEKNYIY
;
A
#
# COMPACT_ATOMS: atom_id res chain seq x y z
N MET A 1 -26.46 -21.44 -77.01
CA MET A 1 -25.33 -21.17 -76.10
C MET A 1 -25.50 -22.08 -74.88
N ASP A 2 -25.36 -23.41 -74.98
CA ASP A 2 -24.28 -24.25 -75.54
C ASP A 2 -23.20 -24.50 -74.48
N THR A 3 -22.75 -25.74 -74.17
CA THR A 3 -23.04 -27.02 -74.84
C THR A 3 -23.03 -28.22 -73.88
N SER A 4 -23.35 -29.39 -74.43
CA SER A 4 -23.26 -30.77 -73.92
C SER A 4 -21.99 -31.10 -73.08
N THR A 5 -21.88 -32.22 -72.34
CA THR A 5 -22.23 -33.60 -72.79
C THR A 5 -22.38 -34.59 -71.62
N SER A 6 -23.07 -35.71 -71.87
CA SER A 6 -23.28 -36.82 -70.91
C SER A 6 -22.40 -38.06 -71.21
N VAL A 7 -22.20 -38.93 -70.21
CA VAL A 7 -22.11 -40.42 -70.30
C VAL A 7 -22.00 -40.96 -68.86
N LYS A 8 -23.03 -41.61 -68.29
CA LYS A 8 -23.48 -43.02 -68.45
C LYS A 8 -22.51 -44.10 -67.97
N LYS A 9 -22.82 -44.71 -66.82
CA LYS A 9 -22.82 -46.18 -66.64
C LYS A 9 -23.99 -46.59 -65.72
N ARG A 10 -24.29 -47.90 -65.63
CA ARG A 10 -25.66 -48.44 -65.39
C ARG A 10 -25.59 -49.84 -64.76
N LEU A 11 -26.76 -50.38 -64.33
CA LEU A 11 -27.04 -51.75 -63.83
C LEU A 11 -26.81 -51.92 -62.30
N LYS A 12 -27.57 -52.72 -61.52
CA LYS A 12 -28.75 -53.57 -61.82
C LYS A 12 -29.68 -53.77 -60.58
N LYS A 13 -30.82 -54.44 -60.80
CA LYS A 13 -32.03 -54.62 -59.94
C LYS A 13 -31.87 -55.34 -58.57
N LYS A 14 -32.70 -54.94 -57.58
CA LYS A 14 -33.80 -55.66 -56.85
C LYS A 14 -33.90 -57.23 -56.92
N PRO A 15 -34.59 -57.94 -55.97
CA PRO A 15 -35.31 -57.52 -54.73
C PRO A 15 -35.15 -58.44 -53.47
N ASN A 16 -35.92 -58.12 -52.41
CA ASN A 16 -36.44 -58.89 -51.23
C ASN A 16 -35.96 -60.33 -50.87
N ASN A 17 -35.82 -60.59 -49.55
CA ASN A 17 -36.59 -61.64 -48.84
C ASN A 17 -36.63 -61.41 -47.30
N GLU A 18 -37.39 -62.23 -46.56
CA GLU A 18 -37.91 -61.99 -45.19
C GLU A 18 -37.22 -62.80 -44.07
N VAL A 19 -37.48 -62.41 -42.79
CA VAL A 19 -37.47 -63.25 -41.55
C VAL A 19 -36.09 -63.80 -41.09
N SER A 20 -35.63 -63.67 -39.82
CA SER A 20 -36.08 -63.00 -38.57
C SER A 20 -34.84 -62.91 -37.60
N GLU A 21 -34.82 -62.77 -36.25
CA GLU A 21 -35.80 -62.75 -35.14
C GLU A 21 -35.18 -62.14 -33.84
N LEU A 22 -35.84 -62.35 -32.68
CA LEU A 22 -35.37 -62.25 -31.27
C LEU A 22 -35.05 -60.87 -30.62
N GLU A 23 -36.00 -60.48 -29.75
CA GLU A 23 -35.83 -59.99 -28.37
C GLU A 23 -35.66 -58.49 -27.99
N THR A 24 -36.82 -57.90 -27.67
CA THR A 24 -37.17 -57.34 -26.33
C THR A 24 -36.96 -55.84 -26.05
N ASP A 25 -38.01 -55.10 -26.42
CA ASP A 25 -38.78 -54.13 -25.62
C ASP A 25 -38.09 -52.94 -24.92
N SER A 26 -38.26 -51.79 -25.54
CA SER A 26 -38.40 -50.49 -24.86
C SER A 26 -39.68 -50.38 -24.05
N TYR A 27 -39.64 -49.69 -22.90
CA TYR A 27 -40.84 -49.18 -22.22
C TYR A 27 -40.90 -47.65 -22.24
N LEU A 28 -42.08 -47.11 -22.56
CA LEU A 28 -42.36 -45.69 -22.75
C LEU A 28 -42.90 -45.03 -21.47
N GLU A 29 -42.69 -43.73 -21.33
CA GLU A 29 -43.60 -42.88 -20.55
C GLU A 29 -44.96 -42.75 -21.26
N LYS A 30 -46.07 -42.90 -20.52
CA LYS A 30 -47.15 -41.88 -20.53
C LYS A 30 -48.21 -42.05 -19.42
N SER A 31 -48.67 -40.89 -18.97
CA SER A 31 -49.71 -40.63 -17.96
C SER A 31 -51.14 -40.96 -18.39
N ILE A 32 -52.06 -41.14 -17.42
CA ILE A 32 -53.25 -40.25 -17.23
C ILE A 32 -53.97 -40.52 -15.89
N ASN A 33 -54.83 -39.58 -15.48
CA ASN A 33 -55.40 -39.31 -14.15
C ASN A 33 -56.44 -40.33 -13.57
N ASN A 34 -56.85 -40.01 -12.33
CA ASN A 34 -58.02 -40.47 -11.53
C ASN A 34 -57.69 -41.58 -10.51
N GLY A 35 -58.31 -41.65 -9.31
CA GLY A 35 -59.22 -40.70 -8.65
C GLY A 35 -60.07 -41.36 -7.56
N GLN A 36 -60.08 -40.77 -6.35
CA GLN A 36 -60.85 -41.13 -5.13
C GLN A 36 -60.51 -42.43 -4.35
N GLU A 37 -60.16 -42.20 -3.08
CA GLU A 37 -60.68 -42.82 -1.83
C GLU A 37 -61.00 -44.33 -1.74
N VAL A 38 -60.24 -45.03 -0.88
CA VAL A 38 -60.77 -46.05 0.06
C VAL A 38 -60.08 -45.85 1.42
N ILE A 39 -60.81 -46.02 2.52
CA ILE A 39 -60.35 -45.89 3.92
C ILE A 39 -60.31 -47.27 4.58
N LEU A 40 -59.27 -47.60 5.35
CA LEU A 40 -59.30 -48.66 6.37
C LEU A 40 -58.49 -48.24 7.64
N PRO A 41 -58.83 -48.76 8.84
CA PRO A 41 -58.34 -48.26 10.13
C PRO A 41 -57.16 -49.05 10.74
N ASP A 42 -56.80 -48.66 11.97
CA ASP A 42 -55.73 -49.22 12.82
C ASP A 42 -56.27 -50.32 13.80
N GLU A 43 -55.43 -50.75 14.77
CA GLU A 43 -55.64 -51.71 15.87
C GLU A 43 -55.31 -53.21 15.60
N SER A 44 -54.07 -53.60 15.97
CA SER A 44 -53.70 -54.57 17.04
C SER A 44 -54.47 -55.92 17.20
N GLU A 45 -53.88 -57.08 17.57
CA GLU A 45 -52.63 -57.37 18.32
C GLU A 45 -51.87 -58.65 17.85
N MET A 46 -50.57 -58.68 18.18
CA MET A 46 -49.68 -59.80 18.54
C MET A 46 -50.05 -61.28 18.25
N VAL A 47 -49.11 -61.99 17.60
CA VAL A 47 -48.48 -63.20 18.19
C VAL A 47 -46.95 -63.05 18.05
N SER A 48 -46.21 -63.50 19.05
CA SER A 48 -44.75 -63.32 19.20
C SER A 48 -43.98 -64.64 19.18
N GLU A 49 -42.73 -64.62 18.73
CA GLU A 49 -41.70 -65.53 19.25
C GLU A 49 -40.34 -64.80 19.33
N ASP A 50 -39.65 -64.95 20.46
CA ASP A 50 -38.45 -64.19 20.84
C ASP A 50 -37.14 -64.88 20.47
N ILE A 51 -36.07 -64.09 20.29
CA ILE A 51 -34.70 -64.45 20.72
C ILE A 51 -33.89 -63.16 20.99
N PRO A 52 -33.01 -63.13 22.02
CA PRO A 52 -32.96 -61.95 22.89
C PRO A 52 -31.87 -60.88 22.59
N ASN A 53 -32.02 -59.74 23.27
CA ASN A 53 -31.10 -58.61 23.29
C ASN A 53 -29.64 -59.00 23.60
N LEU A 54 -28.72 -58.57 22.72
CA LEU A 54 -27.32 -58.36 23.07
C LEU A 54 -26.94 -56.89 22.77
N LYS A 55 -27.26 -56.00 23.72
CA LYS A 55 -26.70 -54.63 23.76
C LYS A 55 -25.24 -54.70 24.20
N GLU A 56 -24.37 -55.20 23.34
CA GLU A 56 -22.94 -55.13 23.61
C GLU A 56 -22.47 -53.67 23.50
N VAL A 57 -22.01 -53.12 24.63
CA VAL A 57 -21.60 -51.72 24.73
C VAL A 57 -20.20 -51.56 24.15
N VAL A 58 -20.09 -51.65 22.83
CA VAL A 58 -18.92 -51.19 22.10
C VAL A 58 -18.88 -49.67 22.19
N LYS A 59 -18.20 -49.15 23.22
CA LYS A 59 -17.67 -47.78 23.24
C LYS A 59 -16.64 -47.65 22.12
N GLY A 60 -17.12 -47.49 20.88
CA GLY A 60 -16.29 -47.07 19.77
C GLY A 60 -15.63 -45.75 20.15
N SER A 61 -14.30 -45.77 20.32
CA SER A 61 -13.56 -44.57 20.65
C SER A 61 -13.75 -43.54 19.53
N SER A 62 -13.98 -42.29 19.89
CA SER A 62 -14.04 -41.16 18.95
C SER A 62 -12.64 -40.81 18.44
N GLY A 63 -11.97 -41.78 17.83
CA GLY A 63 -10.66 -41.66 17.22
C GLY A 63 -10.68 -40.63 16.09
N VAL A 64 -9.73 -39.70 16.12
CA VAL A 64 -9.56 -38.71 15.05
C VAL A 64 -8.79 -39.36 13.91
N TYR A 65 -9.52 -40.00 12.99
CA TYR A 65 -8.94 -40.64 11.81
C TYR A 65 -8.41 -39.58 10.82
N LEU A 66 -7.09 -39.46 10.72
CA LEU A 66 -6.43 -38.55 9.77
C LEU A 66 -6.44 -39.16 8.35
N HIS A 67 -7.47 -38.87 7.56
CA HIS A 67 -7.52 -39.31 6.16
C HIS A 67 -6.61 -38.45 5.28
N LEU A 68 -5.37 -38.91 5.06
CA LEU A 68 -4.47 -38.32 4.08
C LEU A 68 -4.97 -38.61 2.66
N GLN A 69 -4.92 -37.62 1.77
CA GLN A 69 -5.20 -37.76 0.33
C GLN A 69 -4.12 -37.01 -0.45
N ILE A 70 -3.37 -37.73 -1.31
CA ILE A 70 -2.24 -37.17 -2.07
C ILE A 70 -2.67 -36.95 -3.52
N ASN A 71 -2.80 -35.68 -3.91
CA ASN A 71 -3.15 -35.29 -5.29
C ASN A 71 -1.87 -35.33 -6.15
N LEU A 72 -1.62 -36.44 -6.86
CA LEU A 72 -0.38 -36.63 -7.63
C LEU A 72 -0.12 -35.53 -8.67
N VAL A 73 -1.18 -34.94 -9.26
CA VAL A 73 -1.06 -33.82 -10.20
C VAL A 73 -0.58 -32.54 -9.49
N PHE A 74 -1.06 -32.27 -8.28
CA PHE A 74 -0.57 -31.16 -7.45
C PHE A 74 0.92 -31.34 -7.14
N VAL A 75 1.34 -32.54 -6.73
CA VAL A 75 2.74 -32.83 -6.37
C VAL A 75 3.66 -32.75 -7.60
N GLY A 76 3.25 -33.30 -8.75
CA GLY A 76 3.99 -33.20 -10.00
C GLY A 76 4.13 -31.75 -10.49
N LEU A 77 3.05 -30.97 -10.46
CA LEU A 77 3.09 -29.54 -10.80
C LEU A 77 3.99 -28.73 -9.85
N LEU A 78 3.98 -29.03 -8.54
CA LEU A 78 4.87 -28.40 -7.58
C LEU A 78 6.34 -28.76 -7.85
N ALA A 79 6.65 -30.02 -8.12
CA ALA A 79 8.00 -30.48 -8.43
C ALA A 79 8.56 -29.79 -9.70
N LEU A 80 7.75 -29.66 -10.75
CA LEU A 80 8.11 -28.95 -11.98
C LEU A 80 8.23 -27.42 -11.77
N ALA A 81 7.42 -26.84 -10.88
CA ALA A 81 7.51 -25.42 -10.55
C ALA A 81 8.79 -25.11 -9.76
N LEU A 82 9.16 -25.98 -8.82
CA LEU A 82 10.42 -25.90 -8.06
C LEU A 82 11.64 -26.12 -8.98
N SER A 83 11.62 -27.11 -9.87
CA SER A 83 12.74 -27.40 -10.78
C SER A 83 12.95 -26.34 -11.87
N THR A 84 11.97 -25.48 -12.13
CA THR A 84 12.12 -24.31 -13.02
C THR A 84 12.56 -23.04 -12.29
N ARG A 85 12.26 -22.90 -10.99
CA ARG A 85 12.47 -21.66 -10.23
C ARG A 85 13.66 -21.68 -9.28
N LEU A 86 14.04 -22.83 -8.72
CA LEU A 86 15.14 -22.94 -7.76
C LEU A 86 16.57 -23.10 -8.34
N PRO A 87 16.82 -23.65 -9.54
CA PRO A 87 18.18 -23.75 -10.07
C PRO A 87 18.84 -22.37 -10.25
N ASN A 88 20.10 -22.26 -9.88
CA ASN A 88 20.95 -21.07 -10.04
C ASN A 88 20.30 -19.75 -9.56
N LEU A 89 19.65 -19.71 -8.39
CA LEU A 89 19.12 -18.45 -7.83
C LEU A 89 20.20 -17.37 -7.58
N GLY A 90 21.45 -17.76 -7.34
CA GLY A 90 22.59 -16.83 -7.25
C GLY A 90 22.99 -16.18 -8.57
N GLU A 91 22.42 -16.60 -9.70
CA GLU A 91 22.74 -16.13 -11.06
C GLU A 91 21.58 -15.29 -11.64
N PRO A 92 21.85 -14.08 -12.19
CA PRO A 92 23.13 -13.36 -12.18
C PRO A 92 23.48 -12.86 -10.78
N SER A 93 24.79 -12.84 -10.46
CA SER A 93 25.33 -12.34 -9.18
C SER A 93 25.50 -10.82 -9.16
N TYR A 94 24.49 -10.12 -9.69
CA TYR A 94 24.42 -8.67 -9.84
C TYR A 94 23.05 -8.17 -9.37
N VAL A 95 22.98 -6.91 -8.93
CA VAL A 95 21.72 -6.24 -8.56
C VAL A 95 20.82 -6.10 -9.79
N VAL A 96 19.62 -6.68 -9.72
CA VAL A 96 18.58 -6.59 -10.76
C VAL A 96 17.60 -5.44 -10.44
N PHE A 97 16.79 -5.04 -11.43
CA PHE A 97 15.64 -4.14 -11.27
C PHE A 97 14.80 -4.50 -10.02
N ASP A 98 14.37 -3.47 -9.28
CA ASP A 98 13.70 -3.50 -7.97
C ASP A 98 14.40 -4.24 -6.80
N GLU A 99 15.33 -5.18 -7.05
CA GLU A 99 16.20 -5.74 -6.01
C GLU A 99 17.05 -4.65 -5.35
N LEU A 100 17.36 -3.59 -6.10
CA LEU A 100 17.95 -2.34 -5.62
C LEU A 100 17.18 -1.76 -4.41
N HIS A 101 15.85 -1.67 -4.52
CA HIS A 101 15.00 -1.08 -3.50
C HIS A 101 14.74 -2.05 -2.35
N TYR A 102 14.31 -3.29 -2.65
CA TYR A 102 14.00 -4.27 -1.60
C TYR A 102 15.24 -4.74 -0.84
N GLY A 103 16.38 -4.89 -1.52
CA GLY A 103 17.66 -5.18 -0.88
C GLY A 103 18.12 -4.05 0.05
N ARG A 104 17.99 -2.79 -0.36
CA ARG A 104 18.25 -1.64 0.53
C ARG A 104 17.38 -1.67 1.78
N TYR A 105 16.09 -1.98 1.65
CA TYR A 105 15.20 -2.14 2.80
C TYR A 105 15.60 -3.32 3.71
N VAL A 106 16.07 -4.43 3.15
CA VAL A 106 16.61 -5.56 3.95
C VAL A 106 17.85 -5.15 4.75
N SER A 107 18.83 -4.45 4.15
CA SER A 107 19.98 -3.91 4.89
C SER A 107 19.56 -2.96 6.02
N LEU A 108 18.53 -2.13 5.80
CA LEU A 108 18.01 -1.20 6.79
C LEU A 108 17.31 -1.92 7.95
N TYR A 109 16.54 -2.99 7.69
CA TYR A 109 16.02 -3.87 8.76
C TYR A 109 17.13 -4.55 9.57
N THR A 110 18.18 -5.07 8.93
CA THR A 110 19.31 -5.70 9.65
C THR A 110 20.03 -4.70 10.57
N LYS A 111 20.07 -3.42 10.19
CA LYS A 111 20.68 -2.34 10.99
C LYS A 111 19.70 -1.63 11.95
N GLY A 112 18.41 -2.00 11.93
CA GLY A 112 17.37 -1.35 12.72
C GLY A 112 17.13 0.12 12.37
N ILE A 113 17.45 0.53 11.14
CA ILE A 113 17.42 1.93 10.66
C ILE A 113 16.08 2.23 10.01
N PHE A 114 15.37 3.23 10.53
CA PHE A 114 14.06 3.64 10.03
C PHE A 114 14.09 4.07 8.56
N PHE A 115 13.06 3.65 7.83
CA PHE A 115 12.82 4.07 6.47
C PHE A 115 11.31 4.18 6.19
N PHE A 116 10.97 5.13 5.33
CA PHE A 116 9.65 5.26 4.73
C PHE A 116 9.60 4.51 3.39
N ASP A 117 8.46 3.90 3.10
CA ASP A 117 8.08 3.34 1.79
C ASP A 117 6.54 3.41 1.64
N ALA A 118 6.06 3.53 0.41
CA ALA A 118 4.63 3.63 0.10
C ALA A 118 3.89 2.28 0.08
N HIS A 119 4.56 1.16 0.37
CA HIS A 119 3.96 -0.17 0.46
C HIS A 119 4.11 -0.80 1.86
N PRO A 120 3.08 -1.54 2.34
CA PRO A 120 3.16 -2.28 3.60
C PRO A 120 4.39 -3.21 3.73
N PRO A 121 4.82 -3.51 4.97
CA PRO A 121 6.17 -4.05 5.21
C PRO A 121 6.30 -5.58 5.14
N LEU A 122 5.23 -6.37 5.11
CA LEU A 122 5.32 -7.84 5.29
C LEU A 122 6.23 -8.52 4.26
N GLY A 123 6.15 -8.12 3.00
CA GLY A 123 7.00 -8.69 1.94
C GLY A 123 8.49 -8.43 2.21
N LYS A 124 8.81 -7.22 2.66
CA LYS A 124 10.18 -6.80 3.01
C LYS A 124 10.68 -7.50 4.27
N GLN A 125 9.81 -7.67 5.27
CA GLN A 125 10.09 -8.45 6.49
C GLN A 125 10.38 -9.93 6.17
N LEU A 126 9.66 -10.54 5.21
CA LEU A 126 9.92 -11.92 4.76
C LEU A 126 11.28 -12.06 4.05
N LEU A 127 11.65 -11.11 3.19
CA LEU A 127 13.00 -11.07 2.58
C LEU A 127 14.10 -10.89 3.65
N TYR A 128 13.87 -10.00 4.62
CA TYR A 128 14.78 -9.78 5.74
C TYR A 128 14.95 -11.04 6.61
N LEU A 129 13.88 -11.77 6.91
CA LEU A 129 13.94 -13.02 7.67
C LEU A 129 14.79 -14.07 6.92
N ALA A 130 14.68 -14.16 5.60
CA ALA A 130 15.50 -15.05 4.77
C ALA A 130 16.98 -14.62 4.76
N GLY A 131 17.25 -13.32 4.61
CA GLY A 131 18.61 -12.77 4.69
C GLY A 131 19.26 -13.02 6.04
N ARG A 132 18.54 -12.76 7.13
CA ARG A 132 19.01 -12.99 8.51
C ARG A 132 19.22 -14.47 8.82
N ALA A 133 18.35 -15.36 8.33
CA ALA A 133 18.51 -16.81 8.45
C ALA A 133 19.75 -17.34 7.69
N ALA A 134 20.17 -16.64 6.64
CA ALA A 134 21.39 -16.92 5.88
C ALA A 134 22.61 -16.05 6.31
N GLY A 135 22.54 -15.39 7.46
CA GLY A 135 23.68 -14.67 8.05
C GLY A 135 24.00 -13.29 7.46
N PHE A 136 23.09 -12.67 6.70
CA PHE A 136 23.33 -11.33 6.14
C PHE A 136 23.47 -10.25 7.22
N ASP A 137 24.54 -9.47 7.16
CA ASP A 137 24.90 -8.42 8.12
C ASP A 137 24.41 -7.01 7.73
N GLY A 138 23.84 -6.85 6.53
CA GLY A 138 23.39 -5.56 6.01
C GLY A 138 24.51 -4.66 5.47
N ASN A 139 25.76 -5.15 5.35
CA ASN A 139 26.91 -4.38 4.85
C ASN A 139 27.10 -4.54 3.34
N PHE A 140 26.09 -4.08 2.59
CA PHE A 140 26.16 -3.89 1.14
C PHE A 140 25.36 -2.64 0.74
N THR A 141 25.90 -1.83 -0.16
CA THR A 141 25.25 -0.61 -0.68
C THR A 141 24.56 -0.90 -2.01
N PHE A 142 23.23 -0.84 -1.99
CA PHE A 142 22.39 -1.04 -3.16
C PHE A 142 22.30 0.28 -3.95
N ASP A 143 23.35 0.59 -4.71
CA ASP A 143 23.54 1.90 -5.35
C ASP A 143 23.03 1.98 -6.80
N ARG A 144 23.24 0.91 -7.60
CA ARG A 144 22.86 0.86 -9.02
C ARG A 144 22.49 -0.56 -9.46
N ILE A 145 21.59 -0.66 -10.45
CA ILE A 145 21.34 -1.92 -11.19
C ILE A 145 22.63 -2.28 -11.95
N GLY A 146 23.00 -3.55 -11.95
CA GLY A 146 24.24 -4.03 -12.57
C GLY A 146 25.49 -3.90 -11.70
N THR A 147 25.40 -3.44 -10.45
CA THR A 147 26.47 -3.60 -9.46
C THR A 147 26.62 -5.08 -9.08
N PRO A 148 27.83 -5.67 -9.07
CA PRO A 148 28.04 -7.05 -8.63
C PRO A 148 27.82 -7.19 -7.11
N TYR A 149 27.30 -8.34 -6.68
CA TYR A 149 27.22 -8.67 -5.25
C TYR A 149 28.57 -9.10 -4.69
N THR A 150 28.84 -8.71 -3.45
CA THR A 150 30.00 -9.20 -2.67
C THR A 150 29.65 -10.53 -1.98
N GLU A 151 30.66 -11.32 -1.64
CA GLU A 151 30.51 -12.68 -1.09
C GLU A 151 29.69 -12.73 0.22
N ASN A 152 29.68 -11.64 0.99
CA ASN A 152 28.91 -11.48 2.22
C ASN A 152 27.39 -11.21 2.00
N VAL A 153 26.91 -11.16 0.75
CA VAL A 153 25.47 -11.10 0.43
C VAL A 153 24.93 -12.49 0.08
N PRO A 154 24.03 -13.10 0.86
CA PRO A 154 23.45 -14.41 0.56
C PRO A 154 22.33 -14.31 -0.49
N VAL A 155 22.69 -13.92 -1.73
CA VAL A 155 21.78 -13.65 -2.86
C VAL A 155 20.76 -14.77 -3.08
N ALA A 156 21.21 -16.03 -3.06
CA ALA A 156 20.34 -17.19 -3.27
C ALA A 156 19.27 -17.36 -2.19
N ALA A 157 19.56 -16.99 -0.93
CA ALA A 157 18.59 -17.06 0.17
C ALA A 157 17.59 -15.90 0.12
N LEU A 158 18.04 -14.70 -0.24
CA LEU A 158 17.16 -13.54 -0.45
C LEU A 158 16.16 -13.78 -1.60
N ARG A 159 16.61 -14.42 -2.68
CA ARG A 159 15.76 -14.83 -3.82
C ARG A 159 14.93 -16.10 -3.57
N LEU A 160 15.20 -16.85 -2.50
CA LEU A 160 14.52 -18.12 -2.21
C LEU A 160 13.02 -17.95 -1.88
N ILE A 161 12.65 -16.96 -1.06
CA ILE A 161 11.24 -16.77 -0.66
C ILE A 161 10.36 -16.39 -1.86
N PRO A 162 10.74 -15.43 -2.74
CA PRO A 162 10.02 -15.17 -3.99
C PRO A 162 9.94 -16.39 -4.91
N ALA A 163 11.00 -17.21 -4.98
CA ALA A 163 11.06 -18.38 -5.86
C ALA A 163 10.18 -19.53 -5.36
N LEU A 164 10.16 -19.79 -4.05
CA LEU A 164 9.22 -20.70 -3.42
C LEU A 164 7.78 -20.21 -3.60
N ALA A 165 7.51 -18.91 -3.39
CA ALA A 165 6.17 -18.35 -3.55
C ALA A 165 5.65 -18.51 -5.00
N GLY A 166 6.50 -18.21 -6.00
CA GLY A 166 6.20 -18.45 -7.41
C GLY A 166 6.11 -19.93 -7.79
N SER A 167 6.74 -20.83 -7.02
CA SER A 167 6.62 -22.28 -7.21
C SER A 167 5.28 -22.80 -6.72
N PHE A 168 4.82 -22.36 -5.53
CA PHE A 168 3.50 -22.72 -5.00
C PHE A 168 2.34 -22.10 -5.79
N LEU A 169 2.57 -21.00 -6.52
CA LEU A 169 1.57 -20.37 -7.40
C LEU A 169 0.97 -21.35 -8.43
N VAL A 170 1.79 -22.25 -8.97
CA VAL A 170 1.41 -23.23 -10.01
C VAL A 170 0.37 -24.24 -9.47
N PRO A 171 0.65 -25.05 -8.43
CA PRO A 171 -0.33 -26.01 -7.90
C PRO A 171 -1.51 -25.35 -7.17
N VAL A 172 -1.35 -24.14 -6.62
CA VAL A 172 -2.49 -23.35 -6.09
C VAL A 172 -3.44 -22.90 -7.22
N THR A 173 -2.90 -22.55 -8.39
CA THR A 173 -3.74 -22.27 -9.58
C THR A 173 -4.48 -23.51 -10.06
N TYR A 174 -3.84 -24.69 -10.04
CA TYR A 174 -4.49 -25.96 -10.31
C TYR A 174 -5.65 -26.23 -9.32
N GLU A 175 -5.46 -26.08 -8.01
CA GLU A 175 -6.54 -26.26 -7.02
C GLU A 175 -7.69 -25.24 -7.19
N LEU A 176 -7.36 -23.98 -7.50
CA LEU A 176 -8.36 -22.94 -7.80
C LEU A 176 -9.18 -23.28 -9.05
N MET A 177 -8.54 -23.76 -10.11
CA MET A 177 -9.21 -24.15 -11.35
C MET A 177 -9.93 -25.49 -11.25
N LEU A 178 -9.50 -26.39 -10.36
CA LEU A 178 -10.20 -27.63 -10.03
C LEU A 178 -11.50 -27.33 -9.28
N GLU A 179 -11.47 -26.45 -8.27
CA GLU A 179 -12.69 -25.95 -7.63
C GLU A 179 -13.59 -25.24 -8.67
N LEU A 180 -13.06 -24.33 -9.49
CA LEU A 180 -13.87 -23.58 -10.46
C LEU A 180 -14.55 -24.46 -11.53
N SER A 181 -13.81 -25.38 -12.14
CA SER A 181 -14.27 -26.15 -13.32
C SER A 181 -14.86 -27.52 -12.98
N PHE A 182 -14.43 -28.14 -11.86
CA PHE A 182 -14.63 -29.55 -11.53
C PHE A 182 -14.00 -30.56 -12.52
N TYR A 183 -13.06 -30.13 -13.37
CA TYR A 183 -12.38 -30.99 -14.35
C TYR A 183 -10.85 -30.95 -14.18
N HIS A 184 -10.25 -32.08 -13.79
CA HIS A 184 -8.80 -32.20 -13.57
C HIS A 184 -7.96 -31.80 -14.79
N TRP A 185 -8.37 -32.13 -16.02
CA TRP A 185 -7.67 -31.73 -17.24
C TRP A 185 -7.64 -30.20 -17.45
N THR A 186 -8.77 -29.52 -17.21
CA THR A 186 -8.86 -28.05 -17.33
C THR A 186 -8.02 -27.37 -16.25
N ALA A 187 -8.02 -27.92 -15.03
CA ALA A 187 -7.19 -27.47 -13.94
C ALA A 187 -5.69 -27.68 -14.22
N ALA A 188 -5.31 -28.84 -14.73
CA ALA A 188 -3.92 -29.18 -15.05
C ALA A 188 -3.38 -28.29 -16.17
N LEU A 189 -4.18 -28.05 -17.22
CA LEU A 189 -3.84 -27.09 -18.28
C LEU A 189 -3.58 -25.69 -17.71
N ALA A 190 -4.44 -25.19 -16.81
CA ALA A 190 -4.23 -23.88 -16.19
C ALA A 190 -2.94 -23.83 -15.33
N GLY A 191 -2.62 -24.91 -14.60
CA GLY A 191 -1.34 -25.05 -13.91
C GLY A 191 -0.15 -25.01 -14.88
N VAL A 192 -0.21 -25.76 -15.98
CA VAL A 192 0.82 -25.80 -17.02
C VAL A 192 1.01 -24.43 -17.71
N LEU A 193 -0.07 -23.69 -17.96
CA LEU A 193 0.02 -22.33 -18.53
C LEU A 193 0.70 -21.34 -17.57
N VAL A 194 0.49 -21.45 -16.25
CA VAL A 194 1.19 -20.62 -15.23
C VAL A 194 2.62 -21.11 -14.98
N LEU A 195 2.90 -22.40 -15.13
CA LEU A 195 4.24 -22.98 -15.04
C LEU A 195 5.18 -22.37 -16.10
N PHE A 196 4.72 -22.32 -17.35
CA PHE A 196 5.43 -21.81 -18.53
C PHE A 196 5.15 -20.32 -18.85
N GLU A 197 4.63 -19.55 -17.89
CA GLU A 197 4.47 -18.11 -18.03
C GLU A 197 5.78 -17.38 -17.66
N ASN A 198 6.46 -16.86 -18.67
CA ASN A 198 7.74 -16.15 -18.57
C ASN A 198 7.68 -14.99 -17.56
N CYS A 199 6.58 -14.24 -17.54
CA CYS A 199 6.39 -13.14 -16.58
C CYS A 199 6.42 -13.62 -15.12
N PHE A 200 5.73 -14.73 -14.80
CA PHE A 200 5.73 -15.28 -13.44
C PHE A 200 7.05 -15.97 -13.09
N LEU A 201 7.73 -16.58 -14.07
CA LEU A 201 9.06 -17.13 -13.88
C LEU A 201 10.05 -16.02 -13.49
N ALA A 202 10.16 -14.96 -14.28
CA ALA A 202 11.04 -13.82 -14.03
C ALA A 202 10.73 -13.13 -12.70
N GLN A 203 9.47 -12.74 -12.46
CA GLN A 203 9.04 -12.10 -11.20
C GLN A 203 9.34 -12.95 -9.95
N SER A 204 9.34 -14.28 -10.07
CA SER A 204 9.62 -15.17 -8.94
C SER A 204 11.10 -15.42 -8.64
N ARG A 205 12.02 -15.17 -9.58
CA ARG A 205 13.44 -15.54 -9.40
C ARG A 205 14.31 -14.47 -8.73
N PHE A 206 13.78 -13.27 -8.52
CA PHE A 206 14.48 -12.12 -7.95
C PHE A 206 13.90 -11.71 -6.59
N MET A 207 14.55 -10.79 -5.87
CA MET A 207 14.16 -10.30 -4.53
C MET A 207 12.91 -9.40 -4.57
N LEU A 208 11.86 -9.84 -5.24
CA LEU A 208 10.65 -9.09 -5.56
C LEU A 208 9.45 -9.55 -4.72
N LEU A 209 8.46 -8.68 -4.54
CA LEU A 209 7.34 -8.92 -3.62
C LEU A 209 6.12 -9.53 -4.33
N GLU A 210 6.12 -9.47 -5.65
CA GLU A 210 5.04 -9.80 -6.56
C GLU A 210 4.58 -11.26 -6.40
N SER A 211 5.50 -12.22 -6.44
CA SER A 211 5.15 -13.64 -6.31
C SER A 211 4.57 -13.99 -4.94
N ILE A 212 5.11 -13.36 -3.88
CA ILE A 212 4.63 -13.48 -2.49
C ILE A 212 3.19 -12.93 -2.39
N GLN A 213 2.96 -11.72 -2.91
CA GLN A 213 1.65 -11.08 -2.91
C GLN A 213 0.61 -11.89 -3.70
N ILE A 214 0.95 -12.35 -4.90
CA ILE A 214 0.02 -13.09 -5.77
C ILE A 214 -0.30 -14.46 -5.18
N LEU A 215 0.67 -15.17 -4.57
CA LEU A 215 0.41 -16.43 -3.86
C LEU A 215 -0.60 -16.22 -2.72
N PHE A 216 -0.38 -15.23 -1.85
CA PHE A 216 -1.32 -14.90 -0.77
C PHE A 216 -2.70 -14.49 -1.31
N GLY A 217 -2.76 -13.80 -2.44
CA GLY A 217 -4.01 -13.46 -3.13
C GLY A 217 -4.78 -14.70 -3.61
N LEU A 218 -4.12 -15.61 -4.33
CA LEU A 218 -4.77 -16.83 -4.85
C LEU A 218 -5.14 -17.80 -3.73
N CYS A 219 -4.28 -17.99 -2.73
CA CYS A 219 -4.59 -18.80 -1.54
C CYS A 219 -5.80 -18.23 -0.79
N GLY A 220 -5.87 -16.91 -0.61
CA GLY A 220 -7.02 -16.22 -0.03
C GLY A 220 -8.33 -16.46 -0.78
N VAL A 221 -8.32 -16.28 -2.10
CA VAL A 221 -9.51 -16.49 -2.96
C VAL A 221 -9.92 -17.98 -3.02
N LEU A 222 -8.96 -18.90 -3.13
CA LEU A 222 -9.18 -20.34 -3.08
C LEU A 222 -9.84 -20.77 -1.75
N CYS A 223 -9.32 -20.29 -0.63
CA CYS A 223 -9.87 -20.60 0.69
C CYS A 223 -11.24 -19.96 0.90
N ALA A 224 -11.49 -18.76 0.39
CA ALA A 224 -12.82 -18.14 0.40
C ALA A 224 -13.83 -18.99 -0.40
N ILE A 225 -13.48 -19.44 -1.61
CA ILE A 225 -14.31 -20.34 -2.42
C ILE A 225 -14.57 -21.65 -1.66
N LYS A 226 -13.53 -22.27 -1.09
CA LYS A 226 -13.62 -23.48 -0.25
C LYS A 226 -14.50 -23.29 1.00
N SER A 227 -14.53 -22.09 1.60
CA SER A 227 -15.49 -21.71 2.65
C SER A 227 -16.93 -21.63 2.11
N THR A 228 -17.17 -20.98 0.96
CA THR A 228 -18.52 -20.83 0.40
C THR A 228 -19.18 -22.14 -0.07
N ARG A 229 -18.39 -23.21 -0.22
CA ARG A 229 -18.86 -24.53 -0.67
C ARG A 229 -19.06 -25.54 0.45
N ARG A 230 -18.39 -25.36 1.60
CA ARG A 230 -18.53 -26.21 2.79
C ARG A 230 -19.46 -25.57 3.81
N ASN A 231 -20.06 -26.38 4.67
CA ASN A 231 -20.88 -25.97 5.81
C ASN A 231 -20.21 -26.37 7.14
N GLY A 232 -20.78 -25.96 8.27
CA GLY A 232 -20.26 -26.26 9.61
C GLY A 232 -18.84 -25.71 9.86
N LEU A 233 -18.12 -26.35 10.78
CA LEU A 233 -16.79 -25.94 11.25
C LEU A 233 -15.78 -25.78 10.08
N ALA A 234 -15.83 -26.66 9.09
CA ALA A 234 -14.97 -26.55 7.91
C ALA A 234 -15.14 -25.22 7.17
N SER A 235 -16.36 -24.70 7.06
CA SER A 235 -16.62 -23.39 6.43
C SER A 235 -15.95 -22.24 7.18
N VAL A 236 -15.89 -22.34 8.52
CA VAL A 236 -15.22 -21.37 9.40
C VAL A 236 -13.71 -21.46 9.23
N VAL A 237 -13.12 -22.66 9.34
CA VAL A 237 -11.67 -22.89 9.18
C VAL A 237 -11.16 -22.37 7.84
N TRP A 238 -11.84 -22.69 6.73
CA TRP A 238 -11.46 -22.18 5.41
C TRP A 238 -11.63 -20.64 5.30
N LEU A 239 -12.56 -20.02 6.04
CA LEU A 239 -12.68 -18.56 6.06
C LEU A 239 -11.59 -17.89 6.90
N CYS A 240 -11.17 -18.49 8.02
CA CYS A 240 -10.04 -18.01 8.81
C CYS A 240 -8.74 -18.03 8.00
N ILE A 241 -8.47 -19.14 7.28
CA ILE A 241 -7.31 -19.26 6.39
C ILE A 241 -7.41 -18.25 5.24
N ALA A 242 -8.60 -18.05 4.66
CA ALA A 242 -8.82 -17.04 3.64
C ALA A 242 -8.51 -15.62 4.14
N ALA A 243 -9.07 -15.25 5.31
CA ALA A 243 -8.86 -13.94 5.92
C ALA A 243 -7.39 -13.71 6.26
N LEU A 244 -6.72 -14.68 6.89
CA LEU A 244 -5.28 -14.63 7.19
C LEU A 244 -4.45 -14.39 5.91
N SER A 245 -4.71 -15.18 4.86
CA SER A 245 -3.97 -15.09 3.60
C SER A 245 -4.23 -13.78 2.85
N LEU A 246 -5.46 -13.26 2.87
CA LEU A 246 -5.80 -11.96 2.28
C LEU A 246 -5.18 -10.80 3.08
N GLY A 247 -5.15 -10.91 4.42
CA GLY A 247 -4.43 -9.99 5.30
C GLY A 247 -2.96 -9.91 4.92
N CYS A 248 -2.29 -11.06 4.76
CA CYS A 248 -0.92 -11.10 4.24
C CYS A 248 -0.82 -10.44 2.86
N CYS A 249 -1.76 -10.72 1.94
CA CYS A 249 -1.74 -10.18 0.57
C CYS A 249 -1.69 -8.64 0.53
N PHE A 250 -2.58 -7.93 1.24
CA PHE A 250 -2.53 -6.46 1.28
C PHE A 250 -1.45 -5.91 2.23
N SER A 251 -0.96 -6.70 3.18
CA SER A 251 0.21 -6.37 4.01
C SER A 251 1.55 -6.49 3.27
N VAL A 252 1.58 -7.03 2.06
CA VAL A 252 2.75 -7.02 1.16
C VAL A 252 2.76 -5.79 0.25
N LYS A 253 1.66 -5.52 -0.48
CA LYS A 253 1.44 -4.28 -1.26
C LYS A 253 -0.07 -3.97 -1.29
N TYR A 254 -0.45 -2.68 -1.30
CA TYR A 254 -1.87 -2.27 -1.28
C TYR A 254 -2.70 -2.79 -2.47
N SER A 255 -2.09 -3.14 -3.60
CA SER A 255 -2.75 -3.85 -4.70
C SER A 255 -3.36 -5.21 -4.31
N GLY A 256 -3.01 -5.77 -3.15
CA GLY A 256 -3.67 -6.94 -2.56
C GLY A 256 -5.11 -6.68 -2.12
N LEU A 257 -5.50 -5.42 -1.91
CA LEU A 257 -6.89 -5.04 -1.58
C LEU A 257 -7.88 -5.47 -2.67
N TYR A 258 -7.47 -5.55 -3.94
CA TYR A 258 -8.32 -6.05 -5.04
C TYR A 258 -8.72 -7.52 -4.84
N SER A 259 -7.80 -8.37 -4.34
CA SER A 259 -8.07 -9.78 -4.00
C SER A 259 -8.97 -9.88 -2.77
N TYR A 260 -8.79 -8.99 -1.80
CA TYR A 260 -9.61 -8.90 -0.59
C TYR A 260 -11.06 -8.49 -0.91
N PHE A 261 -11.28 -7.43 -1.69
CA PHE A 261 -12.60 -7.02 -2.14
C PHE A 261 -13.30 -8.08 -3.00
N LEU A 262 -12.55 -8.80 -3.85
CA LEU A 262 -13.09 -9.95 -4.58
C LEU A 262 -13.59 -11.06 -3.62
N ALA A 263 -12.81 -11.41 -2.59
CA ALA A 263 -13.22 -12.41 -1.62
C ALA A 263 -14.45 -11.99 -0.80
N ILE A 264 -14.52 -10.72 -0.37
CA ILE A 264 -15.71 -10.14 0.26
C ILE A 264 -16.93 -10.27 -0.67
N PHE A 265 -16.79 -9.88 -1.94
CA PHE A 265 -17.87 -10.01 -2.92
C PHE A 265 -18.34 -11.47 -3.07
N LEU A 266 -17.42 -12.44 -3.16
CA LEU A 266 -17.78 -13.85 -3.31
C LEU A 266 -18.53 -14.41 -2.09
N VAL A 267 -18.14 -14.03 -0.88
CA VAL A 267 -18.81 -14.44 0.37
C VAL A 267 -20.15 -13.69 0.56
N GLY A 268 -20.20 -12.39 0.29
CA GLY A 268 -21.43 -11.60 0.32
C GLY A 268 -22.47 -12.11 -0.69
N ARG A 269 -22.03 -12.47 -1.90
CA ARG A 269 -22.85 -13.12 -2.94
C ARG A 269 -23.35 -14.51 -2.53
N GLN A 270 -22.58 -15.26 -1.72
CA GLN A 270 -23.04 -16.50 -1.11
C GLN A 270 -24.17 -16.23 -0.10
N MET A 271 -24.05 -15.18 0.74
CA MET A 271 -25.11 -14.79 1.67
C MET A 271 -26.36 -14.30 0.92
N TRP A 272 -26.20 -13.52 -0.15
CA TRP A 272 -27.30 -13.08 -1.01
C TRP A 272 -28.09 -14.27 -1.59
N ARG A 273 -27.40 -15.31 -2.08
CA ARG A 273 -28.05 -16.57 -2.52
C ARG A 273 -28.80 -17.29 -1.39
N ARG A 274 -28.39 -17.12 -0.13
CA ARG A 274 -29.07 -17.70 1.06
C ARG A 274 -30.32 -16.90 1.47
N ILE A 275 -30.42 -15.60 1.18
CA ILE A 275 -31.64 -14.79 1.47
C ILE A 275 -32.88 -15.47 0.88
N GLY A 276 -32.85 -15.82 -0.40
CA GLY A 276 -33.98 -16.44 -1.10
C GLY A 276 -34.30 -17.90 -0.73
N HIS A 277 -33.60 -18.48 0.26
CA HIS A 277 -33.77 -19.87 0.68
C HIS A 277 -33.75 -20.04 2.22
N SER A 278 -33.87 -18.96 3.00
CA SER A 278 -33.73 -19.03 4.46
C SER A 278 -35.05 -18.89 5.20
N GLU A 279 -35.43 -19.94 5.91
CA GLU A 279 -36.60 -19.99 6.81
C GLU A 279 -36.48 -19.08 8.05
N SER A 280 -35.28 -18.57 8.35
CA SER A 280 -35.03 -17.79 9.58
C SER A 280 -34.02 -16.66 9.36
N GLY A 281 -34.53 -15.43 9.39
CA GLY A 281 -33.72 -14.21 9.29
C GLY A 281 -32.65 -14.10 10.39
N VAL A 282 -32.91 -14.58 11.61
CA VAL A 282 -31.94 -14.55 12.72
C VAL A 282 -30.73 -15.44 12.43
N ARG A 283 -30.95 -16.67 11.91
CA ARG A 283 -29.86 -17.58 11.51
C ARG A 283 -29.03 -16.97 10.38
N LEU A 284 -29.67 -16.28 9.43
CA LEU A 284 -28.99 -15.62 8.31
C LEU A 284 -28.20 -14.37 8.74
N LEU A 285 -28.75 -13.56 9.65
CA LEU A 285 -28.08 -12.40 10.24
C LEU A 285 -26.83 -12.84 11.01
N LEU A 286 -26.96 -13.80 11.93
CA LEU A 286 -25.81 -14.35 12.67
C LEU A 286 -24.78 -14.99 11.72
N SER A 287 -25.24 -15.69 10.67
CA SER A 287 -24.35 -16.25 9.64
C SER A 287 -23.65 -15.21 8.79
N THR A 288 -24.15 -13.98 8.73
CA THR A 288 -23.53 -12.86 8.00
C THR A 288 -22.56 -12.13 8.92
N LEU A 289 -22.95 -11.88 10.17
CA LEU A 289 -22.12 -11.23 11.20
C LEU A 289 -20.82 -11.99 11.46
N TRP A 290 -20.84 -13.31 11.70
CA TRP A 290 -19.59 -14.03 11.95
C TRP A 290 -18.65 -14.05 10.73
N ARG A 291 -19.21 -14.07 9.51
CA ARG A 291 -18.41 -14.01 8.27
C ARG A 291 -17.78 -12.64 8.09
N ALA A 292 -18.51 -11.56 8.39
CA ALA A 292 -17.97 -10.20 8.40
C ALA A 292 -16.88 -10.04 9.46
N MET A 293 -17.10 -10.51 10.69
CA MET A 293 -16.12 -10.43 11.79
C MET A 293 -14.82 -11.18 11.48
N ILE A 294 -14.89 -12.37 10.86
CA ILE A 294 -13.68 -13.11 10.44
C ILE A 294 -12.97 -12.38 9.28
N LEU A 295 -13.71 -11.90 8.29
CA LEU A 295 -13.14 -11.21 7.13
C LEU A 295 -12.60 -9.81 7.46
N THR A 296 -13.02 -9.17 8.55
CA THR A 296 -12.51 -7.84 8.96
C THR A 296 -11.50 -7.92 10.11
N GLY A 297 -11.80 -8.70 11.16
CA GLY A 297 -10.99 -8.79 12.36
C GLY A 297 -9.62 -9.45 12.13
N ILE A 298 -9.57 -10.62 11.50
CA ILE A 298 -8.29 -11.33 11.29
C ILE A 298 -7.33 -10.50 10.41
N PRO A 299 -7.74 -9.91 9.27
CA PRO A 299 -6.83 -9.11 8.45
C PRO A 299 -6.41 -7.82 9.13
N LEU A 300 -7.29 -7.16 9.90
CA LEU A 300 -6.97 -5.95 10.64
C LEU A 300 -5.93 -6.22 11.74
N ILE A 301 -6.14 -7.28 12.54
CA ILE A 301 -5.19 -7.69 13.59
C ILE A 301 -3.82 -8.01 12.98
N LEU A 302 -3.78 -8.77 11.86
CA LEU A 302 -2.53 -9.09 11.18
C LEU A 302 -1.84 -7.82 10.66
N TYR A 303 -2.57 -6.91 10.02
CA TYR A 303 -2.02 -5.66 9.49
C TYR A 303 -1.40 -4.80 10.59
N VAL A 304 -2.12 -4.59 11.70
CA VAL A 304 -1.60 -3.86 12.87
C VAL A 304 -0.38 -4.56 13.47
N THR A 305 -0.39 -5.90 13.58
CA THR A 305 0.76 -6.67 14.08
C THR A 305 1.99 -6.54 13.19
N VAL A 306 1.79 -6.55 11.86
CA VAL A 306 2.86 -6.36 10.85
C VAL A 306 3.51 -4.98 10.96
N PHE A 307 2.70 -3.93 11.17
CA PHE A 307 3.22 -2.57 11.39
C PHE A 307 3.82 -2.36 12.78
N TYR A 308 3.29 -3.01 13.82
CA TYR A 308 3.89 -3.03 15.15
C TYR A 308 5.30 -3.66 15.10
N ALA A 309 5.45 -4.81 14.44
CA ALA A 309 6.74 -5.42 14.21
C ALA A 309 7.67 -4.51 13.38
N HIS A 310 7.17 -3.85 12.34
CA HIS A 310 7.97 -2.93 11.52
C HIS A 310 8.53 -1.75 12.31
N LEU A 311 7.74 -1.10 13.16
CA LEU A 311 8.20 0.02 14.00
C LEU A 311 9.10 -0.46 15.15
N ALA A 312 8.79 -1.60 15.77
CA ALA A 312 9.62 -2.18 16.83
C ALA A 312 10.99 -2.68 16.31
N MET A 313 11.08 -3.11 15.05
CA MET A 313 12.32 -3.54 14.40
C MET A 313 13.21 -2.38 13.93
N LEU A 314 12.70 -1.15 13.88
CA LEU A 314 13.40 0.02 13.32
C LEU A 314 13.52 1.18 14.34
N PRO A 315 14.25 0.99 15.46
CA PRO A 315 14.39 2.00 16.49
C PRO A 315 15.27 3.20 16.09
N ASN A 316 16.20 3.04 15.14
CA ASN A 316 17.22 4.05 14.83
C ASN A 316 16.75 5.05 13.78
N ALA A 317 17.22 6.30 13.86
CA ALA A 317 17.03 7.31 12.82
C ALA A 317 17.70 6.89 11.50
N GLY A 318 17.17 7.35 10.36
CA GLY A 318 17.51 6.81 9.05
C GLY A 318 17.11 7.70 7.88
N PRO A 319 17.49 7.36 6.64
CA PRO A 319 17.60 8.31 5.52
C PRO A 319 16.27 8.93 5.07
N HIS A 320 15.12 8.37 5.47
CA HIS A 320 13.78 8.88 5.13
C HIS A 320 13.02 9.40 6.37
N ASP A 321 13.68 9.57 7.52
CA ASP A 321 13.08 10.13 8.74
C ASP A 321 12.55 11.56 8.52
N SER A 322 13.23 12.33 7.67
CA SER A 322 12.84 13.64 7.14
C SER A 322 11.39 13.74 6.65
N VAL A 323 10.79 12.65 6.17
CA VAL A 323 9.39 12.61 5.70
C VAL A 323 8.39 12.71 6.86
N MET A 324 8.79 12.30 8.06
CA MET A 324 7.97 12.27 9.27
C MET A 324 8.03 13.60 10.05
N THR A 325 7.18 13.78 11.07
CA THR A 325 7.17 14.95 11.95
C THR A 325 8.43 15.06 12.82
N SER A 326 8.71 16.25 13.35
CA SER A 326 9.78 16.46 14.34
C SER A 326 9.62 15.55 15.56
N ALA A 327 8.39 15.32 16.02
CA ALA A 327 8.08 14.43 17.14
C ALA A 327 8.39 12.96 16.81
N PHE A 328 8.01 12.49 15.62
CA PHE A 328 8.37 11.14 15.17
C PHE A 328 9.88 10.97 15.08
N GLN A 329 10.59 11.93 14.46
CA GLN A 329 12.05 11.91 14.35
C GLN A 329 12.76 11.93 15.71
N ALA A 330 12.26 12.72 16.67
CA ALA A 330 12.78 12.77 18.04
C ALA A 330 12.49 11.47 18.84
N SER A 331 11.52 10.66 18.39
CA SER A 331 11.17 9.35 18.97
C SER A 331 11.99 8.17 18.43
N LEU A 332 12.99 8.42 17.59
CA LEU A 332 13.96 7.44 17.08
C LEU A 332 15.31 7.58 17.83
N GLN A 333 16.19 6.60 17.69
CA GLN A 333 17.53 6.61 18.30
C GLN A 333 18.57 7.16 17.32
N GLY A 334 19.26 8.24 17.73
CA GLY A 334 20.12 9.03 16.83
C GLY A 334 19.34 10.08 16.02
N GLY A 335 19.96 10.66 15.00
CA GLY A 335 19.32 11.68 14.15
C GLY A 335 18.84 12.90 14.94
N LEU A 336 17.65 13.42 14.64
CA LEU A 336 17.12 14.60 15.34
C LEU A 336 17.04 14.41 16.87
N ALA A 337 16.74 13.19 17.32
CA ALA A 337 16.65 12.87 18.74
C ALA A 337 17.96 13.11 19.49
N SER A 338 19.14 13.10 18.85
CA SER A 338 20.40 13.45 19.52
C SER A 338 20.64 14.97 19.63
N ILE A 339 19.87 15.78 18.90
CA ILE A 339 20.04 17.24 18.80
C ILE A 339 19.08 17.97 19.75
N THR A 340 17.82 17.53 19.82
CA THR A 340 16.77 18.19 20.63
C THR A 340 16.70 17.72 22.09
N ARG A 341 17.43 16.65 22.42
CA ARG A 341 17.59 16.12 23.79
C ARG A 341 18.12 17.20 24.75
N GLY A 342 17.36 17.45 25.82
CA GLY A 342 17.78 18.35 26.90
C GLY A 342 17.52 19.83 26.62
N GLN A 343 16.86 20.18 25.52
CA GLN A 343 16.37 21.54 25.30
C GLN A 343 15.28 21.91 26.32
N PRO A 344 15.09 23.21 26.65
CA PRO A 344 14.01 23.60 27.54
C PRO A 344 12.66 23.30 26.89
N LEU A 345 11.67 22.86 27.68
CA LEU A 345 10.34 22.53 27.16
C LEU A 345 9.62 23.77 26.63
N HIS A 346 9.31 24.71 27.54
CA HIS A 346 8.57 25.93 27.25
C HIS A 346 9.43 26.98 26.55
N VAL A 347 8.95 27.51 25.43
CA VAL A 347 9.53 28.66 24.71
C VAL A 347 9.20 29.93 25.51
N ALA A 348 10.23 30.73 25.80
CA ALA A 348 10.16 31.91 26.65
C ALA A 348 10.67 33.16 25.92
N HIS A 349 10.46 34.35 26.48
CA HIS A 349 11.17 35.53 25.99
C HIS A 349 12.69 35.37 26.21
N GLY A 350 13.47 35.67 25.16
CA GLY A 350 14.91 35.40 25.05
C GLY A 350 15.27 34.03 24.48
N SER A 351 14.28 33.17 24.17
CA SER A 351 14.52 31.85 23.58
C SER A 351 14.99 31.92 22.14
N GLN A 352 16.06 31.18 21.83
CA GLN A 352 16.54 30.90 20.47
C GLN A 352 15.87 29.60 19.99
N ILE A 353 15.20 29.65 18.84
CA ILE A 353 14.41 28.55 18.28
C ILE A 353 14.69 28.35 16.80
N THR A 354 14.54 27.12 16.30
CA THR A 354 14.38 26.85 14.86
C THR A 354 12.90 26.55 14.56
N LEU A 355 12.31 27.33 13.64
CA LEU A 355 10.91 27.17 13.23
C LEU A 355 10.84 26.28 11.99
N ARG A 356 10.27 25.08 12.12
CA ARG A 356 10.04 24.13 11.02
C ARG A 356 8.59 24.18 10.55
N HIS A 357 8.40 24.06 9.25
CA HIS A 357 7.10 23.84 8.66
C HIS A 357 6.55 22.44 9.00
N ALA A 358 5.34 22.35 9.58
CA ALA A 358 4.85 21.12 10.21
C ALA A 358 4.30 20.07 9.21
N HIS A 359 3.67 20.53 8.14
CA HIS A 359 3.00 19.69 7.15
C HIS A 359 3.77 19.63 5.82
N GLY A 360 3.32 18.79 4.88
CA GLY A 360 3.92 18.72 3.53
C GLY A 360 5.43 18.44 3.51
N ARG A 361 6.19 19.35 2.88
CA ARG A 361 7.64 19.26 2.66
C ARG A 361 8.44 19.87 3.82
N THR A 362 9.57 19.25 4.15
CA THR A 362 10.53 19.77 5.14
C THR A 362 11.21 21.06 4.67
N CYS A 363 11.02 22.11 5.48
CA CYS A 363 11.85 23.30 5.46
C CYS A 363 11.78 24.03 6.82
N TRP A 364 12.81 24.81 7.10
CA TRP A 364 12.91 25.70 8.25
C TRP A 364 12.80 27.15 7.79
N LEU A 365 12.17 28.01 8.60
CA LEU A 365 12.14 29.44 8.40
C LEU A 365 13.58 29.97 8.45
N HIS A 366 13.99 30.65 7.39
CA HIS A 366 15.39 30.97 7.11
C HIS A 366 15.52 32.42 6.66
N SER A 367 16.63 33.07 7.00
CA SER A 367 16.93 34.41 6.48
C SER A 367 18.43 34.64 6.40
N HIS A 368 18.87 35.27 5.32
CA HIS A 368 20.29 35.54 5.05
C HIS A 368 20.47 36.99 4.57
N ALA A 369 21.70 37.51 4.58
CA ALA A 369 21.96 38.95 4.38
C ALA A 369 21.60 39.55 3.00
N HIS A 370 21.13 38.75 2.04
CA HIS A 370 20.63 39.25 0.76
C HIS A 370 19.23 39.88 0.90
N VAL A 371 18.93 40.82 0.01
CA VAL A 371 17.66 41.56 -0.02
C VAL A 371 16.81 41.17 -1.22
N TYR A 372 15.49 41.40 -1.15
CA TYR A 372 14.61 41.23 -2.30
C TYR A 372 15.00 42.19 -3.43
N PRO A 373 14.89 41.79 -4.72
CA PRO A 373 15.19 42.68 -5.83
C PRO A 373 14.16 43.82 -5.90
N VAL A 374 14.58 45.05 -6.18
CA VAL A 374 13.74 46.27 -6.15
C VAL A 374 12.45 46.14 -7.01
N ARG A 375 12.49 45.32 -8.07
CA ARG A 375 11.31 44.83 -8.78
C ARG A 375 11.43 43.31 -8.99
N TYR A 376 10.29 42.61 -8.95
CA TYR A 376 10.21 41.21 -9.36
C TYR A 376 10.15 41.08 -10.90
N ALA A 377 10.15 39.83 -11.40
CA ALA A 377 10.20 39.52 -12.83
C ALA A 377 8.97 40.00 -13.64
N ASP A 378 7.85 40.29 -12.98
CA ASP A 378 6.62 40.84 -13.57
C ASP A 378 6.52 42.38 -13.50
N GLY A 379 7.57 43.04 -12.99
CA GLY A 379 7.65 44.50 -12.87
C GLY A 379 7.02 45.11 -11.63
N ARG A 380 6.34 44.32 -10.77
CA ARG A 380 5.90 44.79 -9.44
C ARG A 380 7.11 45.20 -8.59
N GLY A 381 6.97 46.23 -7.77
CA GLY A 381 7.98 46.64 -6.79
C GLY A 381 7.99 45.73 -5.56
N SER A 382 9.15 45.59 -4.93
CA SER A 382 9.32 44.95 -3.62
C SER A 382 9.64 45.98 -2.52
N SER A 383 9.74 45.52 -1.27
CA SER A 383 10.24 46.35 -0.16
C SER A 383 11.75 46.59 -0.17
N HIS A 384 12.51 45.83 -0.96
CA HIS A 384 13.98 45.76 -0.92
C HIS A 384 14.57 45.41 0.46
N GLN A 385 13.78 44.78 1.35
CA GLN A 385 14.22 44.33 2.68
C GLN A 385 14.91 42.95 2.63
N GLN A 386 15.46 42.50 3.76
CA GLN A 386 16.20 41.22 3.84
C GLN A 386 15.25 40.05 3.54
N GLN A 387 15.69 39.09 2.73
CA GLN A 387 14.88 37.96 2.29
C GLN A 387 14.51 37.03 3.45
N VAL A 388 13.27 36.52 3.47
CA VAL A 388 12.84 35.44 4.37
C VAL A 388 12.25 34.31 3.53
N THR A 389 12.72 33.09 3.78
CA THR A 389 12.48 31.92 2.94
C THR A 389 12.22 30.69 3.80
N CYS A 390 11.89 29.56 3.14
CA CYS A 390 11.87 28.26 3.79
C CYS A 390 12.95 27.36 3.15
N TYR A 391 14.02 27.09 3.91
CA TYR A 391 15.19 26.34 3.46
C TYR A 391 15.11 24.87 3.89
N SER A 392 15.42 23.94 2.99
CA SER A 392 15.23 22.49 3.21
C SER A 392 16.41 21.79 3.91
N PHE A 393 17.35 22.53 4.48
CA PHE A 393 18.47 21.98 5.25
C PHE A 393 18.68 22.76 6.56
N LYS A 394 19.32 22.13 7.54
CA LYS A 394 19.74 22.78 8.79
C LYS A 394 20.91 23.74 8.53
N ASP A 395 20.80 24.96 9.04
CA ASP A 395 21.76 26.05 8.86
C ASP A 395 21.75 26.94 10.11
N VAL A 396 22.83 27.67 10.40
CA VAL A 396 22.88 28.64 11.49
C VAL A 396 21.92 29.82 11.23
N ASN A 397 21.62 30.10 9.95
CA ASN A 397 20.62 31.07 9.48
C ASN A 397 19.15 30.60 9.65
N ASN A 398 18.91 29.44 10.29
CA ASN A 398 17.57 28.97 10.66
C ASN A 398 17.19 29.34 12.10
N TRP A 399 18.09 29.96 12.88
CA TRP A 399 17.86 30.32 14.28
C TRP A 399 17.20 31.70 14.41
N TRP A 400 16.15 31.78 15.22
CA TRP A 400 15.39 32.98 15.53
C TRP A 400 15.28 33.17 17.04
N ILE A 401 15.27 34.41 17.52
CA ILE A 401 15.13 34.76 18.93
C ILE A 401 13.73 35.33 19.16
N VAL A 402 12.97 34.74 20.08
CA VAL A 402 11.66 35.25 20.47
C VAL A 402 11.82 36.31 21.56
N LYS A 403 11.33 37.52 21.32
CA LYS A 403 11.56 38.73 22.13
C LYS A 403 10.23 39.37 22.53
N ARG A 404 10.16 39.99 23.70
CA ARG A 404 8.99 40.80 24.09
C ARG A 404 9.04 42.18 23.40
N PRO A 405 7.91 42.76 22.93
CA PRO A 405 7.93 44.04 22.21
C PRO A 405 8.44 45.25 23.00
N ASP A 406 8.21 45.30 24.30
CA ASP A 406 8.49 46.43 25.21
C ASP A 406 9.90 46.42 25.81
N GLN A 407 10.50 45.24 26.00
CA GLN A 407 11.82 45.08 26.61
C GLN A 407 12.96 45.12 25.57
N PRO A 408 14.09 45.79 25.84
CA PRO A 408 15.22 45.85 24.90
C PRO A 408 16.14 44.62 24.96
N SER A 409 16.21 43.92 26.09
CA SER A 409 17.10 42.75 26.25
C SER A 409 16.65 41.55 25.39
N LEU A 410 17.63 40.69 25.09
CA LEU A 410 17.48 39.43 24.36
C LEU A 410 17.84 38.20 25.22
N ALA A 411 18.25 38.41 26.48
CA ALA A 411 18.54 37.31 27.41
C ALA A 411 17.25 36.78 28.07
N VAL A 412 17.26 35.50 28.46
CA VAL A 412 16.12 34.88 29.14
C VAL A 412 16.08 35.31 30.61
N SER A 413 14.90 35.74 31.07
CA SER A 413 14.65 36.11 32.46
C SER A 413 14.86 34.94 33.43
N ARG A 414 15.05 35.25 34.73
CA ARG A 414 15.08 34.25 35.81
C ARG A 414 14.05 34.64 36.88
N PRO A 415 12.91 33.93 36.99
CA PRO A 415 12.50 32.75 36.23
C PRO A 415 12.21 33.03 34.74
N PRO A 416 12.26 32.02 33.85
CA PRO A 416 11.89 32.17 32.43
C PRO A 416 10.42 32.55 32.26
N ASP A 417 10.16 33.60 31.48
CA ASP A 417 8.83 34.11 31.18
C ASP A 417 8.27 33.38 29.94
N ALA A 418 7.57 32.27 30.20
CA ALA A 418 7.08 31.32 29.19
C ALA A 418 5.86 31.86 28.41
N ILE A 419 5.94 31.76 27.09
CA ILE A 419 4.95 32.32 26.16
C ILE A 419 3.71 31.43 26.11
N ARG A 420 2.53 32.04 26.17
CA ARG A 420 1.22 31.39 26.14
C ARG A 420 0.50 31.58 24.80
N HIS A 421 -0.58 30.86 24.62
CA HIS A 421 -1.54 31.16 23.56
C HIS A 421 -2.07 32.60 23.67
N GLY A 422 -2.07 33.33 22.55
CA GLY A 422 -2.60 34.70 22.47
C GLY A 422 -1.55 35.81 22.64
N ASP A 423 -0.38 35.48 23.19
CA ASP A 423 0.72 36.44 23.40
C ASP A 423 1.23 37.06 22.09
N VAL A 424 1.69 38.31 22.19
CA VAL A 424 2.31 39.06 21.10
C VAL A 424 3.83 39.13 21.29
N VAL A 425 4.56 38.63 20.31
CA VAL A 425 6.03 38.53 20.30
C VAL A 425 6.64 39.28 19.11
N GLN A 426 7.90 39.68 19.26
CA GLN A 426 8.80 39.97 18.15
C GLN A 426 9.66 38.74 17.90
N ILE A 427 9.85 38.36 16.63
CA ILE A 427 10.74 37.25 16.23
C ILE A 427 11.92 37.88 15.48
N VAL A 428 13.14 37.63 15.95
CA VAL A 428 14.37 38.32 15.48
C VAL A 428 15.35 37.29 14.94
N HIS A 429 15.83 37.44 13.71
CA HIS A 429 16.78 36.50 13.11
C HIS A 429 18.12 36.51 13.88
N GLY A 430 18.62 35.33 14.27
CA GLY A 430 19.72 35.16 15.21
C GLY A 430 21.02 35.83 14.77
N ILE A 431 21.45 35.61 13.52
CA ILE A 431 22.70 36.17 12.99
C ILE A 431 22.53 37.65 12.62
N THR A 432 21.56 37.99 11.76
CA THR A 432 21.49 39.38 11.25
C THR A 432 20.87 40.35 12.25
N SER A 433 20.26 39.86 13.33
CA SER A 433 19.55 40.65 14.35
C SER A 433 18.41 41.51 13.79
N ARG A 434 17.79 41.06 12.68
CA ARG A 434 16.67 41.75 12.02
C ARG A 434 15.33 41.13 12.41
N ALA A 435 14.32 41.96 12.67
CA ALA A 435 12.99 41.48 13.06
C ALA A 435 12.19 40.98 11.85
N LEU A 436 11.50 39.85 12.04
CA LEU A 436 10.54 39.28 11.10
C LEU A 436 9.36 40.24 10.93
N ASN A 437 9.07 40.62 9.69
CA ASN A 437 8.23 41.75 9.33
C ASN A 437 7.34 41.38 8.13
N SER A 438 6.08 41.80 8.15
CA SER A 438 5.19 41.72 6.98
C SER A 438 4.44 43.03 6.81
N HIS A 439 4.09 43.37 5.58
CA HIS A 439 3.63 44.71 5.21
C HIS A 439 2.87 44.63 3.88
N ASP A 440 2.25 45.74 3.45
CA ASP A 440 1.33 45.74 2.30
C ASP A 440 2.05 45.84 0.94
N VAL A 441 2.96 44.89 0.69
CA VAL A 441 3.59 44.60 -0.60
C VAL A 441 3.22 43.16 -0.97
N ALA A 442 2.89 42.90 -2.22
CA ALA A 442 2.51 41.57 -2.70
C ALA A 442 3.74 40.66 -2.86
N ALA A 443 3.68 39.43 -2.34
CA ALA A 443 4.78 38.47 -2.32
C ALA A 443 5.36 38.16 -3.73
N PRO A 444 6.66 37.82 -3.84
CA PRO A 444 7.37 37.74 -5.12
C PRO A 444 6.75 36.81 -6.16
N VAL A 445 6.30 35.62 -5.76
CA VAL A 445 5.75 34.57 -6.64
C VAL A 445 4.26 34.33 -6.38
N SER A 446 3.74 34.67 -5.20
CA SER A 446 2.33 34.53 -4.81
C SER A 446 1.65 35.88 -4.58
N PRO A 447 1.30 36.65 -5.65
CA PRO A 447 0.82 38.04 -5.55
C PRO A 447 -0.51 38.24 -4.79
N GLN A 448 -1.20 37.15 -4.42
CA GLN A 448 -2.40 37.17 -3.60
C GLN A 448 -2.10 37.35 -2.09
N ALA A 449 -0.86 37.12 -1.67
CA ALA A 449 -0.40 37.18 -0.28
C ALA A 449 0.63 38.30 -0.07
N GLN A 450 0.86 38.68 1.20
CA GLN A 450 1.81 39.73 1.56
C GLN A 450 3.25 39.19 1.65
N GLU A 451 4.23 40.03 1.27
CA GLU A 451 5.66 39.76 1.43
C GLU A 451 6.01 39.60 2.92
N VAL A 452 6.88 38.63 3.22
CA VAL A 452 7.49 38.44 4.53
C VAL A 452 8.98 38.70 4.39
N SER A 453 9.53 39.45 5.33
CA SER A 453 10.85 40.08 5.21
C SER A 453 11.51 40.18 6.58
N CYS A 454 12.81 40.43 6.59
CA CYS A 454 13.53 40.89 7.78
C CYS A 454 13.78 42.40 7.63
N TYR A 455 13.22 43.20 8.54
CA TYR A 455 13.18 44.66 8.43
C TYR A 455 14.58 45.30 8.49
N ILE A 456 14.80 46.34 7.68
CA ILE A 456 16.05 47.12 7.61
C ILE A 456 15.73 48.61 7.72
N ASP A 457 16.36 49.31 8.66
CA ASP A 457 16.08 50.73 9.00
C ASP A 457 16.66 51.77 8.01
N TYR A 458 17.00 51.37 6.79
CA TYR A 458 17.64 52.29 5.83
C TYR A 458 16.62 53.18 5.12
N ASN A 459 16.72 54.49 5.33
CA ASN A 459 16.03 55.55 4.58
C ASN A 459 14.49 55.35 4.52
N VAL A 460 13.90 55.22 5.71
CA VAL A 460 12.57 54.64 5.93
C VAL A 460 11.40 55.45 5.34
N SER A 461 10.64 54.82 4.45
CA SER A 461 9.31 55.28 3.99
C SER A 461 8.13 54.50 4.62
N MET A 462 8.39 53.32 5.22
CA MET A 462 7.38 52.45 5.83
C MET A 462 7.83 52.01 7.24
N SER A 463 7.01 52.29 8.26
CA SER A 463 7.26 51.85 9.63
C SER A 463 7.29 50.33 9.76
N ALA A 464 8.18 49.80 10.60
CA ALA A 464 8.24 48.37 10.93
C ALA A 464 6.89 47.84 11.45
N GLN A 465 6.49 46.68 10.94
CA GLN A 465 5.32 45.91 11.37
C GLN A 465 5.82 44.50 11.69
N ASN A 466 6.34 44.35 12.92
CA ASN A 466 7.13 43.18 13.36
C ASN A 466 6.50 42.42 14.54
N LEU A 467 5.21 42.65 14.79
CA LEU A 467 4.46 42.06 15.90
C LEU A 467 3.67 40.85 15.42
N TRP A 468 3.90 39.71 16.04
CA TRP A 468 3.30 38.43 15.70
C TRP A 468 2.61 37.84 16.94
N ARG A 469 1.36 37.42 16.79
CA ARG A 469 0.56 36.77 17.83
C ARG A 469 0.61 35.25 17.69
N VAL A 470 0.80 34.53 18.79
CA VAL A 470 0.95 33.07 18.81
C VAL A 470 -0.41 32.37 18.98
N ASP A 471 -0.91 31.71 17.94
CA ASP A 471 -2.07 30.81 18.01
C ASP A 471 -1.60 29.35 18.12
N ILE A 472 -1.89 28.68 19.25
CA ILE A 472 -1.48 27.30 19.48
C ILE A 472 -2.62 26.38 19.01
N VAL A 473 -2.36 25.59 17.98
CA VAL A 473 -3.38 24.83 17.23
C VAL A 473 -3.82 23.58 17.99
N ASN A 474 -2.88 22.86 18.60
CA ASN A 474 -3.12 21.66 19.42
C ASN A 474 -3.13 21.98 20.92
N ARG A 475 -3.89 23.01 21.33
CA ARG A 475 -4.03 23.39 22.73
C ARG A 475 -5.14 22.60 23.43
N ASP A 476 -4.83 22.06 24.60
CA ASP A 476 -5.83 21.42 25.50
C ASP A 476 -6.62 22.45 26.33
N SER A 477 -6.07 23.66 26.51
CA SER A 477 -6.68 24.77 27.26
C SER A 477 -6.23 26.13 26.70
N GLU A 478 -6.89 27.21 27.09
CA GLU A 478 -6.48 28.57 26.67
C GLU A 478 -5.21 29.07 27.38
N ASP A 479 -4.89 28.51 28.55
CA ASP A 479 -3.63 28.75 29.28
C ASP A 479 -2.43 27.94 28.74
N ALA A 480 -2.58 27.24 27.61
CA ALA A 480 -1.52 26.42 27.03
C ALA A 480 -0.24 27.24 26.74
N THR A 481 0.90 26.70 27.17
CA THR A 481 2.23 27.23 26.88
C THR A 481 2.73 26.76 25.52
N TRP A 482 3.60 27.56 24.90
CA TRP A 482 4.28 27.18 23.67
C TRP A 482 5.44 26.24 23.98
N ASP A 483 5.25 24.94 23.73
CA ASP A 483 6.25 23.89 23.98
C ASP A 483 7.02 23.51 22.71
N SER A 484 8.34 23.32 22.84
CA SER A 484 9.18 22.78 21.77
C SER A 484 8.82 21.31 21.45
N ILE A 485 8.97 20.92 20.19
CA ILE A 485 8.56 19.64 19.56
C ILE A 485 7.05 19.38 19.57
N ARG A 486 6.35 19.70 20.66
CA ARG A 486 4.93 19.35 20.90
C ARG A 486 3.95 20.37 20.34
N SER A 487 4.17 21.67 20.53
CA SER A 487 3.20 22.67 20.06
C SER A 487 3.29 22.87 18.55
N MET A 488 2.13 22.78 17.91
CA MET A 488 1.88 23.25 16.55
C MET A 488 1.30 24.66 16.65
N VAL A 489 1.98 25.64 16.05
CA VAL A 489 1.64 27.06 16.22
C VAL A 489 1.45 27.77 14.89
N ARG A 490 0.61 28.79 14.90
CA ARG A 490 0.45 29.81 13.86
C ARG A 490 1.00 31.13 14.37
N LEU A 491 1.63 31.88 13.47
CA LEU A 491 2.16 33.22 13.74
C LEU A 491 1.31 34.22 12.97
N ILE A 492 0.40 34.89 13.68
CA ILE A 492 -0.57 35.83 13.10
C ILE A 492 -0.02 37.24 13.21
N HIS A 493 0.27 37.87 12.08
CA HIS A 493 0.73 39.25 12.00
C HIS A 493 -0.32 40.20 12.58
N VAL A 494 0.06 41.02 13.57
CA VAL A 494 -0.91 41.84 14.33
C VAL A 494 -1.53 42.93 13.46
N ASN A 495 -0.74 43.60 12.61
CA ASN A 495 -1.21 44.76 11.84
C ASN A 495 -2.11 44.40 10.66
N SER A 496 -1.85 43.29 9.96
CA SER A 496 -2.64 42.86 8.78
C SER A 496 -3.55 41.65 9.01
N GLY A 497 -3.54 41.08 10.22
CA GLY A 497 -4.33 39.90 10.58
C GLY A 497 -3.96 38.61 9.83
N SER A 498 -2.88 38.63 9.04
CA SER A 498 -2.48 37.55 8.13
C SER A 498 -1.50 36.58 8.80
N CYS A 499 -1.58 35.28 8.52
CA CYS A 499 -0.71 34.26 9.12
C CYS A 499 0.52 33.94 8.26
N LEU A 500 1.66 33.72 8.92
CA LEU A 500 2.87 33.20 8.30
C LEU A 500 2.61 31.82 7.66
N ARG A 501 2.74 31.71 6.34
CA ARG A 501 2.43 30.51 5.57
C ARG A 501 3.57 30.10 4.65
N PHE A 502 3.84 28.80 4.56
CA PHE A 502 4.65 28.23 3.48
C PHE A 502 3.85 28.25 2.16
N SER A 503 4.41 28.81 1.10
CA SER A 503 3.68 28.99 -0.18
C SER A 503 3.56 27.72 -1.03
N GLY A 504 4.42 26.73 -0.81
CA GLY A 504 4.68 25.61 -1.73
C GLY A 504 5.52 25.98 -2.96
N ARG A 505 5.80 27.26 -3.23
CA ARG A 505 6.50 27.75 -4.42
C ARG A 505 7.99 27.96 -4.15
N GLN A 506 8.80 27.93 -5.21
CA GLN A 506 10.22 28.25 -5.18
C GLN A 506 10.49 29.65 -5.72
N LEU A 507 11.45 30.34 -5.11
CA LEU A 507 11.96 31.61 -5.57
C LEU A 507 12.84 31.42 -6.82
N PRO A 508 13.00 32.47 -7.67
CA PRO A 508 14.00 32.48 -8.73
C PRO A 508 15.44 32.42 -8.19
N SER A 509 16.41 32.45 -9.09
CA SER A 509 17.85 32.36 -8.77
C SER A 509 18.35 33.43 -7.79
N TRP A 510 17.73 34.62 -7.74
CA TRP A 510 18.05 35.68 -6.77
C TRP A 510 17.71 35.31 -5.31
N GLY A 511 16.84 34.31 -5.12
CA GLY A 511 16.50 33.71 -3.82
C GLY A 511 17.04 32.29 -3.67
N PHE A 512 18.13 31.97 -4.39
CA PHE A 512 18.86 30.70 -4.31
C PHE A 512 18.01 29.44 -4.51
N HIS A 513 16.88 29.54 -5.22
CA HIS A 513 15.87 28.48 -5.38
C HIS A 513 15.31 27.92 -4.05
N GLN A 514 15.40 28.70 -2.97
CA GLN A 514 14.72 28.42 -1.71
C GLN A 514 13.21 28.63 -1.85
N HIS A 515 12.40 28.14 -0.91
CA HIS A 515 10.94 28.25 -1.01
C HIS A 515 10.43 29.60 -0.49
N GLU A 516 9.38 30.13 -1.12
CA GLU A 516 8.74 31.39 -0.75
C GLU A 516 7.92 31.23 0.55
N VAL A 517 8.09 32.16 1.48
CA VAL A 517 7.25 32.31 2.69
C VAL A 517 6.45 33.60 2.56
N VAL A 518 5.17 33.55 2.91
CA VAL A 518 4.22 34.66 2.73
C VAL A 518 3.38 34.90 3.99
N ALA A 519 2.71 36.04 4.08
CA ALA A 519 1.65 36.26 5.05
C ALA A 519 0.29 36.21 4.33
N ASP A 520 -0.54 35.23 4.69
CA ASP A 520 -1.79 34.91 4.02
C ASP A 520 -3.00 35.19 4.93
N LYS A 521 -4.10 35.70 4.36
CA LYS A 521 -5.35 35.97 5.11
C LYS A 521 -6.12 34.68 5.46
N ILE A 522 -5.81 33.56 4.81
CA ILE A 522 -6.43 32.25 5.07
C ILE A 522 -5.73 31.56 6.26
N LEU A 523 -6.22 31.84 7.47
CA LEU A 523 -5.67 31.30 8.73
C LEU A 523 -5.81 29.77 8.86
N THR A 524 -6.76 29.14 8.16
CA THR A 524 -7.13 27.73 8.35
C THR A 524 -6.29 26.73 7.55
N HIS A 525 -5.39 27.19 6.67
CA HIS A 525 -4.60 26.32 5.79
C HIS A 525 -3.55 25.51 6.55
N GLU A 526 -3.33 24.23 6.22
CA GLU A 526 -2.35 23.37 6.92
C GLU A 526 -0.92 23.93 6.86
N ASP A 527 -0.56 24.59 5.74
CA ASP A 527 0.75 25.24 5.55
C ASP A 527 0.99 26.50 6.42
N THR A 528 0.02 26.89 7.25
CA THR A 528 0.20 27.97 8.26
C THR A 528 0.85 27.48 9.55
N VAL A 529 1.03 26.15 9.69
CA VAL A 529 1.40 25.52 10.95
C VAL A 529 2.90 25.28 11.01
N TRP A 530 3.51 25.83 12.05
CA TRP A 530 4.93 25.73 12.36
C TRP A 530 5.15 24.99 13.68
N ASN A 531 6.34 24.43 13.86
CA ASN A 531 6.77 23.68 15.03
C ASN A 531 8.16 24.17 15.45
N VAL A 532 8.40 24.31 16.75
CA VAL A 532 9.75 24.63 17.27
C VAL A 532 10.51 23.33 17.39
N GLU A 533 11.47 23.11 16.48
CA GLU A 533 12.23 21.86 16.43
C GLU A 533 13.36 21.88 17.46
N GLU A 534 14.30 22.81 17.31
CA GLU A 534 15.41 23.02 18.24
C GLU A 534 15.16 24.27 19.10
N HIS A 535 15.55 24.23 20.37
CA HIS A 535 15.33 25.32 21.32
C HIS A 535 16.52 25.49 22.29
N ARG A 536 16.91 26.75 22.57
CA ARG A 536 17.98 27.12 23.53
C ARG A 536 17.62 28.43 24.22
N TYR A 537 18.02 28.61 25.48
CA TYR A 537 17.89 29.90 26.17
C TYR A 537 19.11 30.79 25.90
N THR A 538 18.91 32.05 25.46
CA THR A 538 20.00 33.02 25.32
C THR A 538 20.58 33.38 26.68
N LYS A 539 21.91 33.23 26.82
CA LYS A 539 22.68 33.63 28.01
C LYS A 539 23.44 34.94 27.80
N ALA A 540 24.00 35.16 26.61
CA ALA A 540 24.77 36.35 26.28
C ALA A 540 23.89 37.52 25.77
N GLU A 541 23.93 38.66 26.47
CA GLU A 541 23.39 39.92 25.95
C GLU A 541 24.23 40.48 24.80
N ASP A 542 25.55 40.20 24.78
CA ASP A 542 26.46 40.81 23.82
C ASP A 542 26.42 40.11 22.44
N ARG A 543 26.34 40.90 21.37
CA ARG A 543 26.04 40.39 20.02
C ARG A 543 27.14 39.45 19.50
N LYS A 544 28.40 39.84 19.66
CA LYS A 544 29.57 39.07 19.17
C LYS A 544 29.79 37.78 19.95
N GLU A 545 29.35 37.72 21.20
CA GLU A 545 29.38 36.50 22.00
C GLU A 545 28.27 35.55 21.56
N ARG A 546 27.06 36.05 21.36
CA ARG A 546 25.92 35.25 20.83
C ARG A 546 26.18 34.70 19.42
N GLU A 547 26.79 35.49 18.54
CA GLU A 547 27.24 35.04 17.21
C GLU A 547 28.29 33.91 17.31
N ARG A 548 29.10 33.89 18.37
CA ARG A 548 30.04 32.79 18.65
C ARG A 548 29.33 31.58 19.26
N GLU A 549 28.47 31.76 20.28
CA GLU A 549 27.67 30.67 20.88
C GLU A 549 26.87 29.90 19.81
N LEU A 550 26.25 30.61 18.86
CA LEU A 550 25.50 30.02 17.75
C LEU A 550 26.37 29.16 16.81
N VAL A 551 27.65 29.50 16.66
CA VAL A 551 28.60 28.80 15.76
C VAL A 551 29.39 27.70 16.48
N SER A 552 29.65 27.83 17.79
CA SER A 552 30.50 26.91 18.56
C SER A 552 29.75 25.86 19.39
N ALA A 553 28.41 25.85 19.37
CA ALA A 553 27.60 24.95 20.19
C ALA A 553 27.50 23.53 19.59
N GLU A 554 28.46 22.67 19.94
CA GLU A 554 28.41 21.22 19.72
C GLU A 554 27.15 20.60 20.34
N MET A 555 26.56 19.59 19.67
CA MET A 555 25.26 19.02 20.01
C MET A 555 25.42 17.63 20.65
N ILE A 556 25.27 17.49 21.96
CA ILE A 556 25.31 16.20 22.68
C ILE A 556 24.55 16.28 24.04
N PRO A 557 23.95 15.18 24.55
CA PRO A 557 22.52 15.25 24.93
C PRO A 557 22.05 14.50 26.22
N THR A 558 20.79 14.73 26.66
CA THR A 558 20.02 13.82 27.56
C THR A 558 18.48 13.82 27.32
N ALA A 559 17.82 12.69 27.64
CA ALA A 559 16.36 12.42 27.69
C ALA A 559 15.52 12.35 26.37
N THR A 560 14.79 11.24 26.18
CA THR A 560 14.02 10.90 24.96
C THR A 560 12.56 11.37 24.97
N THR A 561 12.03 11.77 23.82
CA THR A 561 10.58 11.96 23.61
C THR A 561 9.91 10.64 23.22
N GLU A 562 9.01 10.15 24.05
CA GLU A 562 8.22 8.94 23.74
C GLU A 562 6.92 9.31 23.02
N LEU A 563 6.66 8.62 21.91
CA LEU A 563 5.36 8.59 21.22
C LEU A 563 4.80 7.19 21.29
N THR A 564 3.48 7.07 21.42
CA THR A 564 2.78 5.78 21.41
C THR A 564 2.87 5.11 20.03
N PHE A 565 2.66 3.79 20.01
CA PHE A 565 2.53 3.05 18.76
C PHE A 565 1.41 3.62 17.86
N TRP A 566 0.28 4.06 18.43
CA TRP A 566 -0.86 4.53 17.64
C TRP A 566 -0.61 5.86 16.95
N GLU A 567 0.12 6.79 17.57
CA GLU A 567 0.55 8.04 16.93
C GLU A 567 1.52 7.76 15.78
N LYS A 568 2.57 6.96 16.03
CA LYS A 568 3.53 6.55 15.00
C LYS A 568 2.86 5.80 13.85
N PHE A 569 1.89 4.93 14.15
CA PHE A 569 1.13 4.18 13.16
C PHE A 569 0.23 5.11 12.34
N ALA A 570 -0.55 5.99 12.98
CA ALA A 570 -1.46 6.90 12.29
C ALA A 570 -0.70 7.87 11.37
N GLU A 571 0.41 8.45 11.84
CA GLU A 571 1.26 9.31 11.01
C GLU A 571 1.83 8.54 9.81
N LEU A 572 2.38 7.34 10.05
CA LEU A 572 2.93 6.51 8.97
C LEU A 572 1.85 6.12 7.94
N GLN A 573 0.66 5.70 8.37
CA GLN A 573 -0.45 5.38 7.45
C GLN A 573 -0.89 6.62 6.64
N TYR A 574 -1.03 7.79 7.28
CA TYR A 574 -1.36 9.03 6.58
C TYR A 574 -0.29 9.36 5.53
N LYS A 575 0.99 9.31 5.89
CA LYS A 575 2.11 9.54 4.96
C LYS A 575 2.10 8.52 3.82
N MET A 576 1.87 7.23 4.08
CA MET A 576 1.79 6.18 3.04
C MET A 576 0.64 6.37 2.04
N ILE A 577 -0.45 7.03 2.44
CA ILE A 577 -1.61 7.29 1.57
C ILE A 577 -1.47 8.63 0.83
N ALA A 578 -1.10 9.69 1.55
CA ALA A 578 -1.02 11.06 1.04
C ALA A 578 0.27 11.31 0.24
N HIS A 579 1.41 10.75 0.68
CA HIS A 579 2.65 10.79 -0.08
C HIS A 579 2.60 9.70 -1.16
N ALA A 580 1.86 9.98 -2.23
CA ALA A 580 2.25 9.44 -3.53
C ALA A 580 3.74 9.82 -3.74
N PRO A 581 4.64 8.87 -4.02
CA PRO A 581 5.96 9.25 -4.50
C PRO A 581 5.77 9.96 -5.84
N ASP A 582 6.53 11.03 -6.09
CA ASP A 582 6.67 11.62 -7.42
C ASP A 582 7.37 10.61 -8.33
N ALA A 583 6.60 9.66 -8.87
CA ALA A 583 7.06 8.72 -9.88
C ALA A 583 7.61 9.55 -11.05
N PRO A 584 8.93 9.51 -11.34
CA PRO A 584 9.55 10.48 -12.23
C PRO A 584 8.93 10.35 -13.61
N GLN A 585 8.22 11.41 -14.03
CA GLN A 585 7.44 11.42 -15.25
C GLN A 585 8.37 11.14 -16.45
N GLY A 586 8.06 10.07 -17.19
CA GLY A 586 8.84 9.69 -18.38
C GLY A 586 10.04 8.76 -18.14
N HIS A 587 10.09 7.97 -17.05
CA HIS A 587 11.04 6.86 -16.97
C HIS A 587 10.91 5.93 -18.21
N MET A 588 12.05 5.60 -18.83
CA MET A 588 12.11 4.95 -20.15
C MET A 588 11.31 3.63 -20.26
N PHE A 589 11.26 2.85 -19.19
CA PHE A 589 10.56 1.56 -19.14
C PHE A 589 9.13 1.64 -18.56
N ALA A 590 8.59 2.83 -18.29
CA ALA A 590 7.19 2.97 -17.92
C ALA A 590 6.27 2.53 -19.08
N SER A 591 5.11 1.95 -18.72
CA SER A 591 4.11 1.45 -19.67
C SER A 591 2.69 1.77 -19.23
N GLU A 592 1.77 1.84 -20.18
CA GLU A 592 0.37 2.13 -19.88
C GLU A 592 -0.48 0.86 -19.64
N PRO A 593 -1.55 0.92 -18.82
CA PRO A 593 -2.55 -0.14 -18.67
C PRO A 593 -3.30 -0.53 -19.96
N SER A 594 -3.15 0.28 -21.02
CA SER A 594 -3.61 0.06 -22.39
C SER A 594 -2.70 -0.91 -23.17
N GLU A 595 -1.38 -0.85 -22.95
CA GLU A 595 -0.33 -1.63 -23.64
C GLU A 595 -0.23 -3.06 -23.10
N TRP A 596 -0.43 -3.27 -21.79
CA TRP A 596 -0.19 -4.55 -21.12
C TRP A 596 -0.89 -5.76 -21.79
N PRO A 597 -2.16 -5.70 -22.24
CA PRO A 597 -2.83 -6.84 -22.87
C PRO A 597 -2.24 -7.26 -24.23
N LEU A 598 -1.39 -6.42 -24.83
CA LEU A 598 -0.82 -6.55 -26.18
C LEU A 598 0.70 -6.80 -26.20
N LEU A 599 1.38 -6.80 -25.04
CA LEU A 599 2.84 -6.95 -24.92
C LEU A 599 3.66 -5.97 -25.78
N VAL A 600 3.20 -4.72 -25.91
CA VAL A 600 3.85 -3.68 -26.75
C VAL A 600 5.30 -3.39 -26.33
N ARG A 601 5.61 -3.52 -25.04
CA ARG A 601 6.92 -3.23 -24.45
C ARG A 601 7.32 -4.32 -23.45
N SER A 602 8.62 -4.59 -23.35
CA SER A 602 9.23 -5.37 -22.25
C SER A 602 9.94 -4.44 -21.28
N ILE A 603 9.97 -4.78 -19.99
CA ILE A 603 10.80 -4.06 -19.00
C ILE A 603 12.16 -4.76 -18.92
N ALA A 604 13.25 -4.04 -19.13
CA ALA A 604 14.60 -4.57 -18.96
C ALA A 604 14.93 -4.67 -17.46
N TYR A 605 15.23 -5.88 -16.99
CA TYR A 605 15.50 -6.17 -15.58
C TYR A 605 16.99 -6.09 -15.25
N TRP A 606 17.84 -6.60 -16.14
CA TRP A 606 19.29 -6.51 -16.03
C TRP A 606 19.94 -6.62 -17.40
N LEU A 607 20.98 -5.82 -17.61
CA LEU A 607 21.86 -5.88 -18.78
C LEU A 607 23.27 -6.13 -18.24
N SER A 608 23.95 -7.15 -18.75
CA SER A 608 25.32 -7.46 -18.30
C SER A 608 26.30 -6.37 -18.73
N PRO A 609 27.18 -5.88 -17.83
CA PRO A 609 28.20 -4.91 -18.20
C PRO A 609 29.34 -5.53 -19.03
N ASN A 610 29.51 -6.86 -18.96
CA ASN A 610 30.68 -7.58 -19.47
C ASN A 610 30.35 -8.61 -20.58
N SER A 611 29.08 -8.74 -20.97
CA SER A 611 28.63 -9.72 -21.97
C SER A 611 27.28 -9.32 -22.59
N ASN A 612 26.87 -10.01 -23.65
CA ASN A 612 25.55 -9.80 -24.27
C ASN A 612 24.39 -10.46 -23.50
N ALA A 613 24.58 -10.84 -22.23
CA ALA A 613 23.53 -11.44 -21.41
C ALA A 613 22.53 -10.36 -20.93
N GLN A 614 21.24 -10.62 -21.08
CA GLN A 614 20.16 -9.68 -20.77
C GLN A 614 18.99 -10.45 -20.13
N ILE A 615 18.28 -9.81 -19.21
CA ILE A 615 17.09 -10.35 -18.55
C ILE A 615 15.96 -9.33 -18.72
N HIS A 616 14.85 -9.77 -19.28
CA HIS A 616 13.68 -8.95 -19.59
C HIS A 616 12.42 -9.56 -18.99
N LEU A 617 11.57 -8.72 -18.42
CA LEU A 617 10.19 -9.08 -18.12
C LEU A 617 9.36 -8.96 -19.41
N ILE A 618 8.96 -10.11 -19.94
CA ILE A 618 8.05 -10.25 -21.08
C ILE A 618 7.16 -11.48 -20.87
N GLY A 619 5.87 -11.36 -21.22
CA GLY A 619 4.93 -12.47 -21.13
C GLY A 619 5.21 -13.56 -22.18
N ASN A 620 4.84 -14.80 -21.88
CA ASN A 620 4.81 -15.83 -22.91
C ASN A 620 3.72 -15.47 -23.95
N LEU A 621 4.12 -15.33 -25.22
CA LEU A 621 3.27 -14.82 -26.30
C LEU A 621 1.95 -15.60 -26.43
N ILE A 622 1.99 -16.91 -26.22
CA ILE A 622 0.85 -17.81 -26.38
C ILE A 622 -0.11 -17.66 -25.20
N THR A 623 0.37 -17.75 -23.96
CA THR A 623 -0.45 -17.62 -22.74
C THR A 623 -1.11 -16.24 -22.66
N TRP A 624 -0.37 -15.18 -23.03
CA TRP A 624 -0.83 -13.81 -22.92
C TRP A 624 -1.91 -13.46 -23.95
N TYR A 625 -1.69 -13.79 -25.24
CA TYR A 625 -2.71 -13.55 -26.27
C TYR A 625 -3.92 -14.47 -26.12
N THR A 626 -3.74 -15.76 -25.81
CA THR A 626 -4.89 -16.65 -25.53
C THR A 626 -5.68 -16.17 -24.31
N GLY A 627 -5.02 -15.66 -23.27
CA GLY A 627 -5.67 -15.05 -22.11
C GLY A 627 -6.45 -13.77 -22.45
N SER A 628 -5.87 -12.85 -23.23
CA SER A 628 -6.55 -11.62 -23.68
C SER A 628 -7.73 -11.93 -24.62
N ILE A 629 -7.56 -12.85 -25.59
CA ILE A 629 -8.63 -13.29 -26.51
C ILE A 629 -9.75 -14.00 -25.74
N SER A 630 -9.42 -14.87 -24.78
CA SER A 630 -10.42 -15.57 -23.95
C SER A 630 -11.30 -14.62 -23.16
N VAL A 631 -10.76 -13.48 -22.69
CA VAL A 631 -11.55 -12.44 -22.01
C VAL A 631 -12.52 -11.75 -22.96
N LEU A 632 -12.13 -11.50 -24.21
CA LEU A 632 -13.02 -10.95 -25.25
C LEU A 632 -14.11 -11.96 -25.65
N LEU A 633 -13.73 -13.22 -25.93
CA LEU A 633 -14.67 -14.29 -26.25
C LEU A 633 -15.67 -14.54 -25.10
N TYR A 634 -15.20 -14.61 -23.86
CA TYR A 634 -16.07 -14.75 -22.68
C TYR A 634 -17.03 -13.57 -22.54
N SER A 635 -16.56 -12.33 -22.76
CA SER A 635 -17.41 -11.13 -22.72
C SER A 635 -18.51 -11.18 -23.79
N SER A 636 -18.18 -11.60 -25.01
CA SER A 636 -19.12 -11.76 -26.11
C SER A 636 -20.15 -12.86 -25.83
N LEU A 637 -19.71 -14.02 -25.37
CA LEU A 637 -20.60 -15.12 -24.98
C LEU A 637 -21.52 -14.73 -23.81
N LEU A 638 -21.00 -14.02 -22.81
CA LEU A 638 -21.78 -13.50 -21.68
C LEU A 638 -22.89 -12.55 -22.15
N ALA A 639 -22.59 -11.64 -23.08
CA ALA A 639 -23.59 -10.75 -23.66
C ALA A 639 -24.65 -11.52 -24.47
N VAL A 640 -24.23 -12.48 -25.32
CA VAL A 640 -25.13 -13.32 -26.11
C VAL A 640 -26.06 -14.15 -25.23
N TYR A 641 -25.53 -14.87 -24.24
CA TYR A 641 -26.34 -15.67 -23.32
C TYR A 641 -27.27 -14.80 -22.46
N ALA A 642 -26.83 -13.63 -21.99
CA ALA A 642 -27.71 -12.72 -21.25
C ALA A 642 -28.88 -12.20 -22.11
N ILE A 643 -28.65 -11.87 -23.39
CA ILE A 643 -29.70 -11.45 -24.33
C ILE A 643 -30.64 -12.62 -24.65
N ARG A 644 -30.11 -13.83 -24.89
CA ARG A 644 -30.91 -15.02 -25.21
C ARG A 644 -31.75 -15.48 -24.01
N GLN A 645 -31.20 -15.45 -22.80
CA GLN A 645 -31.91 -15.71 -21.56
C GLN A 645 -33.03 -14.68 -21.30
N ARG A 646 -32.80 -13.38 -21.58
CA ARG A 646 -33.86 -12.34 -21.56
C ARG A 646 -34.97 -12.60 -22.59
N ARG A 647 -34.63 -13.22 -23.72
CA ARG A 647 -35.58 -13.68 -24.76
C ARG A 647 -36.16 -15.08 -24.49
N LYS A 648 -35.97 -15.66 -23.30
CA LYS A 648 -36.44 -16.99 -22.86
C LYS A 648 -35.89 -18.18 -23.66
N PHE A 649 -34.79 -18.04 -24.39
CA PHE A 649 -34.07 -19.19 -24.98
C PHE A 649 -33.20 -19.88 -23.92
N THR A 650 -33.24 -21.23 -23.89
CA THR A 650 -32.52 -22.07 -22.94
C THR A 650 -31.39 -22.83 -23.64
N ASP A 651 -30.26 -22.14 -23.88
CA ASP A 651 -29.13 -22.69 -24.66
C ASP A 651 -28.25 -23.68 -23.89
N LEU A 652 -28.29 -23.62 -22.55
CA LEU A 652 -27.42 -24.37 -21.65
C LEU A 652 -28.28 -24.97 -20.52
N SER A 653 -27.87 -26.14 -20.02
CA SER A 653 -28.49 -26.71 -18.82
C SER A 653 -28.26 -25.80 -17.60
N PRO A 654 -29.17 -25.79 -16.59
CA PRO A 654 -29.05 -24.88 -15.44
C PRO A 654 -27.70 -24.98 -14.71
N MET A 655 -27.15 -26.19 -14.58
CA MET A 655 -25.83 -26.40 -13.98
C MET A 655 -24.69 -25.87 -14.83
N ALA A 656 -24.73 -26.03 -16.17
CA ALA A 656 -23.72 -25.48 -17.07
C ALA A 656 -23.76 -23.94 -17.07
N LEU A 657 -24.97 -23.36 -17.11
CA LEU A 657 -25.19 -21.91 -17.04
C LEU A 657 -24.71 -21.34 -15.69
N GLN A 658 -24.99 -22.01 -14.57
CA GLN A 658 -24.47 -21.58 -13.27
C GLN A 658 -22.94 -21.63 -13.22
N ARG A 659 -22.29 -22.69 -13.74
CA ARG A 659 -20.82 -22.77 -13.82
C ARG A 659 -20.23 -21.66 -14.67
N PHE A 660 -20.84 -21.36 -15.84
CA PHE A 660 -20.41 -20.27 -16.73
C PHE A 660 -20.45 -18.91 -16.03
N TYR A 661 -21.52 -18.61 -15.29
CA TYR A 661 -21.62 -17.37 -14.51
C TYR A 661 -20.69 -17.38 -13.29
N ASP A 662 -20.61 -18.47 -12.52
CA ASP A 662 -19.75 -18.55 -11.32
C ASP A 662 -18.26 -18.43 -11.66
N ALA A 663 -17.81 -18.94 -12.82
CA ALA A 663 -16.47 -18.69 -13.34
C ALA A 663 -16.25 -17.21 -13.70
N GLY A 664 -17.22 -16.54 -14.33
CA GLY A 664 -17.16 -15.11 -14.64
C GLY A 664 -17.06 -14.22 -13.41
N TYR A 665 -17.88 -14.47 -12.39
CA TYR A 665 -17.86 -13.72 -11.13
C TYR A 665 -16.53 -13.82 -10.37
N ILE A 666 -15.73 -14.85 -10.64
CA ILE A 666 -14.42 -15.06 -9.99
C ILE A 666 -13.29 -14.54 -10.89
N LEU A 667 -13.24 -14.91 -12.17
CA LEU A 667 -12.12 -14.61 -13.06
C LEU A 667 -12.27 -13.25 -13.79
N PHE A 668 -13.46 -12.92 -14.29
CA PHE A 668 -13.70 -11.68 -15.03
C PHE A 668 -13.81 -10.47 -14.09
N LEU A 669 -14.46 -10.64 -12.94
CA LEU A 669 -14.58 -9.57 -11.95
C LEU A 669 -13.21 -9.20 -11.35
N ALA A 670 -12.34 -10.17 -11.09
CA ALA A 670 -10.95 -9.92 -10.66
C ALA A 670 -10.20 -9.00 -11.64
N ARG A 671 -10.29 -9.29 -12.94
CA ARG A 671 -9.66 -8.48 -14.00
C ARG A 671 -10.32 -7.10 -14.14
N ARG A 672 -11.63 -6.99 -13.94
CA ARG A 672 -12.37 -5.71 -13.93
C ARG A 672 -11.99 -4.82 -12.75
N ILE A 673 -11.98 -5.34 -11.52
CA ILE A 673 -11.60 -4.59 -10.31
C ILE A 673 -10.19 -4.02 -10.45
N LYS A 674 -9.21 -4.84 -10.90
CA LYS A 674 -7.84 -4.35 -11.15
C LYS A 674 -7.81 -3.26 -12.23
N LYS A 675 -8.59 -3.36 -13.32
CA LYS A 675 -8.56 -2.33 -14.39
C LYS A 675 -9.26 -1.02 -14.02
N VAL A 676 -10.31 -1.03 -13.19
CA VAL A 676 -11.05 0.20 -12.83
C VAL A 676 -10.22 1.13 -11.96
N PHE A 677 -9.59 0.63 -10.89
CA PHE A 677 -8.83 1.46 -9.95
C PHE A 677 -7.39 1.77 -10.39
N VAL A 678 -6.80 0.97 -11.27
CA VAL A 678 -5.48 1.29 -11.86
C VAL A 678 -5.53 2.54 -12.75
N CYS A 679 -6.70 2.95 -13.26
CA CYS A 679 -6.85 4.21 -13.99
C CYS A 679 -6.70 5.48 -13.11
N GLU A 680 -6.69 5.38 -11.78
CA GLU A 680 -6.54 6.53 -10.87
C GLU A 680 -5.11 6.79 -10.40
N LYS A 681 -4.18 5.83 -10.61
CA LYS A 681 -2.75 6.02 -10.35
C LYS A 681 -1.94 5.70 -11.61
N ASN A 682 -1.64 6.75 -12.36
CA ASN A 682 -0.68 6.70 -13.46
C ASN A 682 0.66 6.14 -12.99
N TYR A 683 1.31 5.37 -13.86
CA TYR A 683 2.60 4.70 -13.64
C TYR A 683 2.56 3.62 -12.55
N ILE A 684 2.37 2.37 -12.99
CA ILE A 684 2.84 1.18 -12.27
C ILE A 684 4.13 0.73 -12.96
N TYR A 685 5.17 0.53 -12.15
CA TYR A 685 6.39 -0.19 -12.50
C TYR A 685 6.19 -1.69 -12.28
#